data_AF-A0A973UVU1-F1
#
_entry.id   AF-A0A973UVU1-F1
#
_cell.length_a   1.000
_cell.length_b   1.000
_cell.length_c   1.000
_cell.angle_alpha   90.00
_cell.angle_beta   90.00
_cell.angle_gamma   90.00
#
_symmetry.space_group_name_H-M   'P 1'
#
loop_
_entity.id
_entity.type
_entity.pdbx_description
1 polymer ?
#
loop_
_entity_poly.entity_id
_entity_poly.type
_entity_poly.pdbx_seq_one_letter_code
_entity_poly.pdbx_strand_id
1 'polypeptide(L)'
;MVRRRTRLLYAIAMAVLVVAYFAVPRLRPYTELAIGIGSVWAILAGTRRHIESRRTAWTLIAAGIALQAISTFVYGIRHAAEDGVLAYPDVPGLGAAASLALLSLGLLLLGRPHAPAQDWTLALDIIAVGLAVSLLVWITLTRPAVVDLHLTGFAKDVAIAATVGYAAVFAGAALIAVAWRANPAVRVLGVGLVGYLLWDYFRGEQVLAGTWSAGGLTDLGLLAFLVLTGGAALMPSAGEVAAVPHRHGGHRIVRLLMVAAALLVVPTLLLSAATGGPLSQTFAIGVCAALIGIVMIIRTALTARAYHEKALRERTLREAARAFMLATTRHEVTGALNAAMRGLAPEKGGVLVLDPGEDTAGAFTVPLTVAQPGGAAPVQVGTAVFLGPPGRLETLRPTLDALAEQAASALYRIAVVRQLAAEERERYFRTLVLTSRDVTLISKAGRIVYATPSAARLFGGDVLGRDFGDLVRRDGGDGWPDVLDGAEGEITRPEGTVAVLVHRRDLSADPTVGGVVTTLRDITAERDLRRDLAHRASHDALTGLANPQLFRETVDVAVQTPGTAVLVVDIDDFKMVNDNYGHPAGDRLLIQAARRIASCIGPGDVAARIGGDEFAVLLSDAADIATARGTAQQVADLLARPMDIGDAVVVCRSSVGLAHAAAPARADTLLHQADIALYAAKSSGKGRWRQYAPHMETPSRKHIAAAARLEAAMASGALTLHYQPIVDLVTGKPVGMEALLRLHDDGEPMSPPQMVSAAEGNGLIGAFGEWVLARALTDRLRFPPVGSDCYVSVNVTARQLRQPDFVTRVRRQLDRTGVEPQRLVLEVSENLPIEQDDPRPWDHLDKLAAQGVCIAIDDYGTGYASLGYLQQPSVSIVKMDRIFLRSLTPRAQRLIHGVTATCLRIGITQIAEGVETEQARQLLIEAGCPYGQGYLFARPMPIDDAIEWLRAHL
;
A
#
# COMPACT_ATOMS: atom_id res chain seq x y z
N MET A 1 54.37 -30.26 3.36
CA MET A 1 55.55 -30.52 2.48
C MET A 1 55.53 -31.89 1.78
N VAL A 2 55.23 -33.00 2.47
CA VAL A 2 55.30 -34.37 1.90
C VAL A 2 54.49 -34.57 0.60
N ARG A 3 53.27 -34.01 0.52
CA ARG A 3 52.37 -34.12 -0.66
C ARG A 3 52.90 -33.48 -1.96
N ARG A 4 53.75 -32.45 -1.87
CA ARG A 4 54.37 -31.82 -3.06
C ARG A 4 55.56 -32.64 -3.57
N ARG A 5 56.31 -33.28 -2.67
CA ARG A 5 57.47 -34.12 -3.02
C ARG A 5 57.06 -35.39 -3.77
N THR A 6 56.01 -36.10 -3.35
CA THR A 6 55.56 -37.32 -4.03
C THR A 6 55.08 -37.06 -5.48
N ARG A 7 54.38 -35.95 -5.71
CA ARG A 7 53.94 -35.56 -7.07
C ARG A 7 55.10 -35.18 -7.98
N LEU A 8 56.08 -34.45 -7.44
CA LEU A 8 57.28 -34.07 -8.18
C LEU A 8 58.12 -35.30 -8.55
N LEU A 9 58.32 -36.23 -7.62
CA LEU A 9 59.04 -37.49 -7.88
C LEU A 9 58.33 -38.35 -8.93
N TYR A 10 57.00 -38.47 -8.85
CA TYR A 10 56.21 -39.16 -9.88
C TYR A 10 56.39 -38.52 -11.26
N ALA A 11 56.26 -37.19 -11.36
CA ALA A 11 56.42 -36.47 -12.62
C ALA A 11 57.82 -36.64 -13.24
N ILE A 12 58.88 -36.57 -12.42
CA ILE A 12 60.27 -36.77 -12.88
C ILE A 12 60.46 -38.22 -13.36
N ALA A 13 60.01 -39.21 -12.60
CA ALA A 13 60.13 -40.62 -12.98
C ALA A 13 59.37 -40.93 -14.29
N MET A 14 58.16 -40.41 -14.44
CA MET A 14 57.37 -40.57 -15.67
C MET A 14 58.03 -39.87 -16.86
N ALA A 15 58.58 -38.67 -16.69
CA ALA A 15 59.28 -37.95 -17.75
C ALA A 15 60.50 -38.73 -18.25
N VAL A 16 61.30 -39.32 -17.34
CA VAL A 16 62.45 -40.16 -17.71
C VAL A 16 61.99 -41.40 -18.51
N LEU A 17 60.92 -42.06 -18.08
CA LEU A 17 60.39 -43.23 -18.80
C LEU A 17 59.84 -42.88 -20.18
N VAL A 18 59.16 -41.73 -20.33
CA VAL A 18 58.66 -41.25 -21.63
C VAL A 18 59.83 -40.92 -22.56
N VAL A 19 60.88 -40.26 -22.07
CA VAL A 19 62.08 -40.00 -22.88
C VAL A 19 62.75 -41.32 -23.30
N ALA A 20 62.86 -42.29 -22.39
CA ALA A 20 63.42 -43.60 -22.69
C ALA A 20 62.62 -44.37 -23.76
N TYR A 21 61.28 -44.25 -23.75
CA TYR A 21 60.40 -44.85 -24.77
C TYR A 21 60.75 -44.38 -26.19
N PHE A 22 60.96 -43.07 -26.38
CA PHE A 22 61.31 -42.52 -27.70
C PHE A 22 62.79 -42.71 -28.05
N ALA A 23 63.68 -42.63 -27.06
CA ALA A 23 65.13 -42.70 -27.28
C ALA A 23 65.63 -44.12 -27.60
N VAL A 24 65.00 -45.16 -27.04
CA VAL A 24 65.50 -46.54 -27.14
C VAL A 24 64.41 -47.50 -27.64
N PRO A 25 64.35 -47.79 -28.96
CA PRO A 25 63.29 -48.60 -29.55
C PRO A 25 63.10 -49.98 -28.92
N ARG A 26 64.20 -50.65 -28.53
CA ARG A 26 64.16 -51.98 -27.88
C ARG A 26 63.52 -51.96 -26.49
N LEU A 27 63.49 -50.81 -25.81
CA LEU A 27 62.94 -50.69 -24.47
C LEU A 27 61.46 -50.28 -24.46
N ARG A 28 60.88 -49.92 -25.62
CA ARG A 28 59.50 -49.43 -25.74
C ARG A 28 58.45 -50.23 -24.95
N PRO A 29 58.27 -51.56 -25.17
CA PRO A 29 57.23 -52.31 -24.45
C PRO A 29 57.47 -52.29 -22.93
N TYR A 30 58.73 -52.36 -22.49
CA TYR A 30 59.09 -52.33 -21.07
C TYR A 30 58.87 -50.96 -20.43
N THR A 31 59.24 -49.88 -21.14
CA THR A 31 59.03 -48.51 -20.66
C THR A 31 57.55 -48.14 -20.60
N GLU A 32 56.74 -48.58 -21.57
CA GLU A 32 55.29 -48.37 -21.56
C GLU A 32 54.62 -49.12 -20.41
N LEU A 33 54.97 -50.39 -20.20
CA LEU A 33 54.49 -51.18 -19.06
C LEU A 33 54.87 -50.51 -17.73
N ALA A 34 56.11 -50.03 -17.60
CA ALA A 34 56.57 -49.33 -16.39
C ALA A 34 55.79 -48.02 -16.14
N ILE A 35 55.46 -47.26 -17.18
CA ILE A 35 54.60 -46.07 -17.10
C ILE A 35 53.19 -46.45 -16.65
N GLY A 36 52.63 -47.53 -17.21
CA GLY A 36 51.33 -48.08 -16.82
C GLY A 36 51.28 -48.48 -15.35
N ILE A 37 52.24 -49.28 -14.89
CA ILE A 37 52.37 -49.72 -13.49
C ILE A 37 52.54 -48.52 -12.55
N GLY A 38 53.40 -47.55 -12.91
CA GLY A 38 53.61 -46.35 -12.12
C GLY A 38 52.33 -45.51 -11.98
N SER A 39 51.52 -45.45 -13.04
CA SER A 39 50.24 -44.73 -13.05
C SER A 39 49.19 -45.45 -12.20
N VAL A 40 49.10 -46.78 -12.27
CA VAL A 40 48.24 -47.59 -11.38
C VAL A 40 48.62 -47.39 -9.92
N TRP A 41 49.92 -47.44 -9.61
CA TRP A 41 50.41 -47.19 -8.26
C TRP A 41 50.04 -45.79 -7.75
N ALA A 42 50.18 -44.77 -8.61
CA ALA A 42 49.79 -43.40 -8.29
C ALA A 42 48.28 -43.29 -7.97
N ILE A 43 47.42 -43.98 -8.73
CA ILE A 43 45.98 -44.00 -8.48
C ILE A 43 45.65 -44.71 -7.16
N LEU A 44 46.23 -45.89 -6.90
CA LEU A 44 46.02 -46.64 -5.66
C LEU A 44 46.56 -45.89 -4.42
N ALA A 45 47.67 -45.17 -4.56
CA ALA A 45 48.20 -44.31 -3.52
C ALA A 45 47.29 -43.09 -3.28
N GLY A 46 46.67 -42.54 -4.32
CA GLY A 46 45.67 -41.47 -4.23
C GLY A 46 44.41 -41.91 -3.49
N THR A 47 43.85 -43.07 -3.86
CA THR A 47 42.62 -43.62 -3.27
C THR A 47 42.73 -43.98 -1.80
N ARG A 48 43.90 -44.44 -1.36
CA ARG A 48 44.15 -44.70 0.07
C ARG A 48 44.37 -43.44 0.90
N ARG A 49 44.81 -42.33 0.30
CA ARG A 49 45.28 -41.15 1.04
C ARG A 49 44.25 -40.03 1.19
N HIS A 50 43.44 -39.77 0.16
CA HIS A 50 42.57 -38.58 0.15
C HIS A 50 41.32 -38.70 -0.72
N ILE A 51 41.17 -39.77 -1.52
CA ILE A 51 39.95 -40.02 -2.28
C ILE A 51 39.10 -41.03 -1.49
N GLU A 52 38.26 -40.51 -0.59
CA GLU A 52 37.32 -41.33 0.20
C GLU A 52 36.01 -41.56 -0.56
N SER A 53 35.49 -40.53 -1.22
CA SER A 53 34.34 -40.62 -2.11
C SER A 53 34.72 -41.24 -3.46
N ARG A 54 33.91 -42.19 -3.98
CA ARG A 54 34.06 -42.82 -5.30
C ARG A 54 35.37 -43.61 -5.53
N ARG A 55 35.87 -44.28 -4.49
CA ARG A 55 37.00 -45.22 -4.60
C ARG A 55 36.78 -46.24 -5.71
N THR A 56 35.56 -46.76 -5.84
CA THR A 56 35.14 -47.70 -6.88
C THR A 56 35.40 -47.20 -8.31
N ALA A 57 35.17 -45.91 -8.57
CA ALA A 57 35.41 -45.30 -9.88
C ALA A 57 36.90 -45.29 -10.24
N TRP A 58 37.74 -44.80 -9.32
CA TRP A 58 39.19 -44.74 -9.52
C TRP A 58 39.85 -46.12 -9.55
N THR A 59 39.32 -47.11 -8.80
CA THR A 59 39.82 -48.48 -8.88
C THR A 59 39.49 -49.13 -10.22
N LEU A 60 38.33 -48.84 -10.81
CA LEU A 60 37.98 -49.32 -12.16
C LEU A 60 38.85 -48.67 -13.22
N ILE A 61 39.15 -47.36 -13.10
CA ILE A 61 40.10 -46.67 -13.98
C ILE A 61 41.49 -47.31 -13.86
N ALA A 62 41.96 -47.58 -12.64
CA ALA A 62 43.25 -48.24 -12.41
C ALA A 62 43.28 -49.66 -13.00
N ALA A 63 42.20 -50.43 -12.87
CA ALA A 63 42.08 -51.76 -13.46
C ALA A 63 42.10 -51.70 -15.00
N GLY A 64 41.41 -50.72 -15.59
CA GLY A 64 41.44 -50.46 -17.03
C GLY A 64 42.86 -50.12 -17.51
N ILE A 65 43.55 -49.19 -16.84
CA ILE A 65 44.94 -48.84 -17.17
C ILE A 65 45.88 -50.04 -17.05
N ALA A 66 45.75 -50.84 -15.99
CA ALA A 66 46.56 -52.04 -15.81
C ALA A 66 46.35 -53.03 -16.96
N LEU A 67 45.10 -53.28 -17.32
CA LEU A 67 44.76 -54.19 -18.41
C LEU A 67 45.23 -53.67 -19.78
N GLN A 68 45.12 -52.35 -20.02
CA GLN A 68 45.65 -51.70 -21.21
C GLN A 68 47.17 -51.86 -21.31
N ALA A 69 47.91 -51.58 -20.23
CA ALA A 69 49.37 -51.69 -20.22
C ALA A 69 49.86 -53.14 -20.39
N ILE A 70 49.14 -54.12 -19.83
CA ILE A 70 49.43 -55.54 -20.04
C ILE A 70 49.13 -55.93 -21.49
N SER A 71 47.99 -55.49 -22.04
CA SER A 71 47.60 -55.76 -23.42
C SER A 71 48.65 -55.22 -24.41
N THR A 72 49.07 -53.96 -24.28
CA THR A 72 50.06 -53.37 -25.18
C THR A 72 51.46 -53.96 -25.01
N PHE A 73 51.84 -54.35 -23.79
CA PHE A 73 53.08 -55.07 -23.55
C PHE A 73 53.13 -56.44 -24.24
N VAL A 74 52.07 -57.25 -24.07
CA VAL A 74 51.97 -58.56 -24.71
C VAL A 74 51.95 -58.41 -26.23
N TYR A 75 51.23 -57.41 -26.74
CA TYR A 75 51.23 -57.07 -28.17
C TYR A 75 52.64 -56.73 -28.66
N GLY A 76 53.35 -55.82 -27.98
CA GLY A 76 54.68 -55.38 -28.38
C GLY A 76 55.73 -56.50 -28.38
N ILE A 77 55.68 -57.40 -27.39
CA ILE A 77 56.59 -58.57 -27.35
C ILE A 77 56.28 -59.56 -28.47
N ARG A 78 55.01 -59.90 -28.68
CA ARG A 78 54.65 -60.87 -29.71
C ARG A 78 54.87 -60.32 -31.12
N HIS A 79 54.58 -59.04 -31.34
CA HIS A 79 54.85 -58.36 -32.60
C HIS A 79 56.36 -58.35 -32.93
N ALA A 80 57.21 -58.20 -31.93
CA ALA A 80 58.67 -58.30 -32.09
C ALA A 80 59.19 -59.74 -32.29
N ALA A 81 58.40 -60.76 -31.96
CA ALA A 81 58.78 -62.18 -32.04
C ALA A 81 58.23 -62.91 -33.28
N GLU A 82 57.10 -62.47 -33.85
CA GLU A 82 56.35 -63.18 -34.90
C GLU A 82 56.43 -62.49 -36.29
N ASP A 83 57.53 -61.79 -36.62
CA ASP A 83 57.74 -61.08 -37.91
C ASP A 83 56.52 -60.25 -38.39
N GLY A 84 55.86 -59.57 -37.44
CA GLY A 84 54.94 -58.46 -37.72
C GLY A 84 53.48 -58.81 -38.01
N VAL A 85 53.05 -60.07 -38.08
CA VAL A 85 51.65 -60.41 -38.40
C VAL A 85 50.98 -61.20 -37.26
N LEU A 86 50.32 -60.48 -36.35
CA LEU A 86 49.42 -61.06 -35.36
C LEU A 86 48.01 -61.24 -35.96
N ALA A 87 47.50 -62.47 -35.96
CA ALA A 87 46.14 -62.76 -36.43
C ALA A 87 45.08 -62.18 -35.46
N TYR A 88 44.14 -61.39 -35.98
CA TYR A 88 43.05 -60.79 -35.21
C TYR A 88 41.82 -61.73 -35.14
N PRO A 89 41.19 -61.94 -33.95
CA PRO A 89 41.45 -61.29 -32.68
C PRO A 89 42.57 -62.00 -31.92
N ASP A 90 43.52 -61.23 -31.40
CA ASP A 90 44.58 -61.71 -30.53
C ASP A 90 44.22 -61.46 -29.06
N VAL A 91 44.84 -62.23 -28.14
CA VAL A 91 44.67 -62.04 -26.69
C VAL A 91 44.90 -60.58 -26.26
N PRO A 92 45.89 -59.84 -26.81
CA PRO A 92 46.01 -58.40 -26.62
C PRO A 92 44.77 -57.59 -27.02
N GLY A 93 44.17 -57.82 -28.20
CA GLY A 93 42.97 -57.10 -28.64
C GLY A 93 41.76 -57.27 -27.71
N LEU A 94 41.57 -58.46 -27.15
CA LEU A 94 40.54 -58.70 -26.12
C LEU A 94 40.83 -57.92 -24.83
N GLY A 95 42.09 -57.90 -24.40
CA GLY A 95 42.54 -57.09 -23.27
C GLY A 95 42.30 -55.60 -23.50
N ALA A 96 42.56 -55.09 -24.70
CA ALA A 96 42.32 -53.70 -25.07
C ALA A 96 40.82 -53.35 -25.01
N ALA A 97 39.94 -54.20 -25.58
CA ALA A 97 38.50 -53.99 -25.53
C ALA A 97 37.95 -54.01 -24.08
N ALA A 98 38.40 -54.96 -23.27
CA ALA A 98 38.04 -55.04 -21.85
C ALA A 98 38.56 -53.85 -21.04
N SER A 99 39.76 -53.35 -21.37
CA SER A 99 40.31 -52.16 -20.74
C SER A 99 39.46 -50.91 -21.01
N LEU A 100 39.00 -50.74 -22.26
CA LEU A 100 38.12 -49.65 -22.68
C LEU A 100 36.78 -49.70 -21.93
N ALA A 101 36.21 -50.89 -21.73
CA ALA A 101 34.99 -51.08 -20.95
C ALA A 101 35.17 -50.70 -19.47
N LEU A 102 36.29 -51.08 -18.84
CA LEU A 102 36.60 -50.73 -17.46
C LEU A 102 36.85 -49.22 -17.28
N LEU A 103 37.59 -48.61 -18.21
CA LEU A 103 37.81 -47.16 -18.25
C LEU A 103 36.48 -46.41 -18.38
N SER A 104 35.62 -46.86 -19.29
CA SER A 104 34.28 -46.29 -19.49
C SER A 104 33.44 -46.32 -18.22
N LEU A 105 33.36 -47.49 -17.57
CA LEU A 105 32.57 -47.66 -16.35
C LEU A 105 33.13 -46.81 -15.19
N GLY A 106 34.46 -46.77 -15.05
CA GLY A 106 35.14 -45.94 -14.08
C GLY A 106 34.86 -44.44 -14.26
N LEU A 107 34.94 -43.94 -15.50
CA LEU A 107 34.67 -42.53 -15.81
C LEU A 107 33.19 -42.15 -15.61
N LEU A 108 32.25 -43.03 -15.97
CA LEU A 108 30.82 -42.82 -15.72
C LEU A 108 30.51 -42.74 -14.22
N LEU A 109 31.08 -43.64 -13.42
CA LEU A 109 30.93 -43.62 -11.96
C LEU A 109 31.61 -42.39 -11.33
N LEU A 110 32.69 -41.89 -11.93
CA LEU A 110 33.37 -40.66 -11.51
C LEU A 110 32.55 -39.39 -11.81
N GLY A 111 31.64 -39.43 -12.80
CA GLY A 111 30.76 -38.32 -13.18
C GLY A 111 29.39 -38.25 -12.48
N ARG A 112 28.90 -39.33 -11.86
CA ARG A 112 27.57 -39.39 -11.19
C ARG A 112 27.39 -38.43 -9.99
N PRO A 113 26.42 -37.50 -9.93
CA PRO A 113 26.28 -36.61 -8.76
C PRO A 113 25.99 -37.36 -7.43
N HIS A 114 26.38 -36.78 -6.29
CA HIS A 114 26.25 -37.38 -4.93
C HIS A 114 24.83 -37.34 -4.35
N ALA A 115 23.90 -36.60 -4.97
CA ALA A 115 22.56 -36.38 -4.43
C ALA A 115 21.45 -36.93 -5.36
N PRO A 116 20.31 -37.38 -4.81
CA PRO A 116 19.20 -37.98 -5.57
C PRO A 116 18.40 -37.00 -6.45
N ALA A 117 18.78 -35.71 -6.49
CA ALA A 117 18.22 -34.75 -7.43
C ALA A 117 18.77 -35.02 -8.84
N GLN A 118 18.10 -35.93 -9.56
CA GLN A 118 18.44 -36.32 -10.92
C GLN A 118 18.36 -35.13 -11.87
N ASP A 119 19.50 -34.53 -12.25
CA ASP A 119 19.58 -33.74 -13.47
C ASP A 119 19.65 -34.70 -14.67
N TRP A 120 18.56 -35.44 -14.90
CA TRP A 120 18.41 -36.34 -16.05
C TRP A 120 18.71 -35.63 -17.37
N THR A 121 18.50 -34.31 -17.43
CA THR A 121 18.78 -33.54 -18.65
C THR A 121 20.27 -33.56 -18.99
N LEU A 122 21.15 -33.52 -17.99
CA LEU A 122 22.60 -33.66 -18.18
C LEU A 122 22.97 -35.06 -18.65
N ALA A 123 22.44 -36.10 -18.01
CA ALA A 123 22.69 -37.48 -18.40
C ALA A 123 22.26 -37.75 -19.86
N LEU A 124 21.10 -37.22 -20.26
CA LEU A 124 20.58 -37.35 -21.63
C LEU A 124 21.40 -36.53 -22.64
N ASP A 125 21.84 -35.32 -22.30
CA ASP A 125 22.73 -34.50 -23.15
C ASP A 125 24.04 -35.28 -23.46
N ILE A 126 24.58 -36.01 -22.47
CA ILE A 126 25.81 -36.79 -22.60
C ILE A 126 25.61 -38.07 -23.41
N ILE A 127 24.49 -38.78 -23.21
CA ILE A 127 24.14 -39.97 -23.99
C ILE A 127 24.01 -39.61 -25.47
N ALA A 128 23.38 -38.47 -25.80
CA ALA A 128 23.24 -38.02 -27.17
C ALA A 128 24.58 -37.71 -27.85
N VAL A 129 25.50 -37.03 -27.15
CA VAL A 129 26.86 -36.76 -27.64
C VAL A 129 27.64 -38.08 -27.84
N GLY A 130 27.57 -39.00 -26.88
CA GLY A 130 28.22 -40.31 -26.99
C GLY A 130 27.72 -41.12 -28.18
N LEU A 131 26.40 -41.15 -28.43
CA LEU A 131 25.80 -41.81 -29.59
C LEU A 131 26.25 -41.19 -30.92
N ALA A 132 26.33 -39.86 -31.00
CA ALA A 132 26.79 -39.17 -32.20
C ALA A 132 28.27 -39.47 -32.52
N VAL A 133 29.13 -39.50 -31.51
CA VAL A 133 30.55 -39.82 -31.69
C VAL A 133 30.77 -41.29 -32.01
N SER A 134 30.05 -42.21 -31.36
CA SER A 134 30.13 -43.64 -31.72
C SER A 134 29.67 -43.91 -33.15
N LEU A 135 28.67 -43.17 -33.66
CA LEU A 135 28.29 -43.25 -35.07
C LEU A 135 29.45 -42.81 -35.99
N LEU A 136 30.16 -41.73 -35.63
CA LEU A 136 31.32 -41.27 -36.39
C LEU A 136 32.43 -42.32 -36.40
N VAL A 137 32.79 -42.88 -35.24
CA VAL A 137 33.80 -43.94 -35.12
C VAL A 137 33.39 -45.20 -35.88
N TRP A 138 32.12 -45.60 -35.80
CA TRP A 138 31.59 -46.73 -36.57
C TRP A 138 31.81 -46.54 -38.07
N ILE A 139 31.51 -45.34 -38.59
CA ILE A 139 31.58 -45.05 -40.02
C ILE A 139 33.02 -44.92 -40.49
N THR A 140 33.89 -44.24 -39.75
CA THR A 140 35.25 -43.90 -40.20
C THR A 140 36.28 -44.98 -39.89
N LEU A 141 36.07 -45.79 -38.84
CA LEU A 141 37.07 -46.73 -38.33
C LEU A 141 36.55 -48.17 -38.29
N THR A 142 35.46 -48.43 -37.55
CA THR A 142 35.05 -49.82 -37.27
C THR A 142 34.52 -50.53 -38.51
N ARG A 143 33.68 -49.87 -39.30
CA ARG A 143 33.08 -50.48 -40.49
C ARG A 143 34.12 -50.82 -41.55
N PRO A 144 35.03 -49.90 -41.97
CA PRO A 144 36.13 -50.25 -42.86
C PRO A 144 36.94 -51.44 -42.32
N ALA A 145 37.27 -51.45 -41.03
CA ALA A 145 37.98 -52.57 -40.42
C ALA A 145 37.24 -53.90 -40.52
N VAL A 146 35.91 -53.91 -40.31
CA VAL A 146 35.09 -55.12 -40.36
C VAL A 146 34.87 -55.65 -41.79
N VAL A 147 34.79 -54.75 -42.77
CA VAL A 147 34.49 -55.08 -44.17
C VAL A 147 35.76 -55.41 -44.96
N ASP A 148 36.81 -54.58 -44.84
CA ASP A 148 37.98 -54.62 -45.72
C ASP A 148 39.05 -55.61 -45.23
N LEU A 149 39.13 -55.91 -43.92
CA LEU A 149 40.12 -56.82 -43.34
C LEU A 149 39.66 -58.30 -43.22
N HIS A 150 38.51 -58.66 -43.81
CA HIS A 150 37.95 -60.04 -43.79
C HIS A 150 38.00 -60.75 -42.43
N LEU A 151 37.64 -60.05 -41.36
CA LEU A 151 37.72 -60.53 -39.98
C LEU A 151 36.88 -61.80 -39.72
N THR A 152 37.34 -62.67 -38.81
CA THR A 152 36.55 -63.81 -38.29
C THR A 152 35.30 -63.32 -37.54
N GLY A 153 34.26 -64.15 -37.40
CA GLY A 153 33.00 -63.76 -36.74
C GLY A 153 33.21 -63.16 -35.34
N PHE A 154 34.02 -63.84 -34.52
CA PHE A 154 34.38 -63.36 -33.17
C PHE A 154 35.18 -62.05 -33.19
N ALA A 155 36.08 -61.86 -34.16
CA ALA A 155 36.80 -60.58 -34.32
C ALA A 155 35.84 -59.42 -34.65
N LYS A 156 34.82 -59.67 -35.46
CA LYS A 156 33.79 -58.65 -35.76
C LYS A 156 33.04 -58.26 -34.50
N ASP A 157 32.70 -59.22 -33.65
CA ASP A 157 32.02 -58.97 -32.38
C ASP A 157 32.88 -58.12 -31.43
N VAL A 158 34.20 -58.37 -31.35
CA VAL A 158 35.14 -57.59 -30.54
C VAL A 158 35.27 -56.15 -31.06
N ALA A 159 35.35 -55.94 -32.37
CA ALA A 159 35.41 -54.61 -32.98
C ALA A 159 34.11 -53.81 -32.78
N ILE A 160 32.96 -54.47 -32.89
CA ILE A 160 31.65 -53.88 -32.61
C ILE A 160 31.56 -53.48 -31.11
N ALA A 161 31.97 -54.37 -30.21
CA ALA A 161 31.97 -54.11 -28.76
C ALA A 161 32.88 -52.92 -28.39
N ALA A 162 34.05 -52.80 -29.01
CA ALA A 162 34.94 -51.65 -28.83
C ALA A 162 34.28 -50.32 -29.26
N THR A 163 33.45 -50.35 -30.32
CA THR A 163 32.72 -49.16 -30.83
C THR A 163 31.72 -48.61 -29.82
N VAL A 164 31.06 -49.50 -29.07
CA VAL A 164 30.16 -49.14 -27.97
C VAL A 164 30.94 -48.55 -26.78
N GLY A 165 32.18 -49.03 -26.58
CA GLY A 165 33.11 -48.49 -25.59
C GLY A 165 33.38 -46.99 -25.79
N TYR A 166 33.54 -46.52 -27.04
CA TYR A 166 33.74 -45.09 -27.30
C TYR A 166 32.57 -44.23 -26.84
N ALA A 167 31.31 -44.62 -27.06
CA ALA A 167 30.15 -43.86 -26.59
C ALA A 167 30.23 -43.65 -25.07
N ALA A 168 30.66 -44.67 -24.34
CA ALA A 168 30.76 -44.64 -22.89
C ALA A 168 31.98 -43.83 -22.40
N VAL A 169 33.12 -43.90 -23.09
CA VAL A 169 34.30 -43.06 -22.79
C VAL A 169 34.02 -41.59 -23.09
N PHE A 170 33.45 -41.26 -24.25
CA PHE A 170 33.06 -39.89 -24.60
C PHE A 170 31.98 -39.36 -23.67
N ALA A 171 31.05 -40.22 -23.22
CA ALA A 171 30.09 -39.85 -22.19
C ALA A 171 30.78 -39.48 -20.86
N GLY A 172 31.77 -40.27 -20.43
CA GLY A 172 32.63 -39.95 -19.30
C GLY A 172 33.44 -38.66 -19.48
N ALA A 173 33.98 -38.43 -20.67
CA ALA A 173 34.74 -37.21 -21.02
C ALA A 173 33.86 -35.95 -20.96
N ALA A 174 32.64 -36.02 -21.48
CA ALA A 174 31.68 -34.92 -21.46
C ALA A 174 31.24 -34.58 -20.02
N LEU A 175 31.05 -35.58 -19.16
CA LEU A 175 30.80 -35.40 -17.72
C LEU A 175 31.95 -34.65 -17.02
N ILE A 176 33.18 -35.03 -17.35
CA ILE A 176 34.41 -34.41 -16.83
C ILE A 176 34.57 -32.97 -17.36
N ALA A 177 34.24 -32.72 -18.62
CA ALA A 177 34.29 -31.39 -19.24
C ALA A 177 33.37 -30.36 -18.53
N VAL A 178 32.22 -30.80 -18.01
CA VAL A 178 31.33 -29.93 -17.22
C VAL A 178 31.98 -29.50 -15.90
N ALA A 179 32.80 -30.36 -15.28
CA ALA A 179 33.55 -30.05 -14.05
C ALA A 179 34.93 -29.40 -14.30
N TRP A 180 35.30 -29.18 -15.57
CA TRP A 180 36.63 -28.75 -16.02
C TRP A 180 37.12 -27.44 -15.36
N ARG A 181 36.27 -26.43 -15.20
CA ARG A 181 36.73 -25.15 -14.64
C ARG A 181 36.91 -25.16 -13.12
N ALA A 182 36.25 -26.07 -12.42
CA ALA A 182 36.18 -26.06 -10.97
C ALA A 182 37.28 -26.90 -10.30
N ASN A 183 37.76 -27.96 -10.96
CA ASN A 183 38.66 -28.93 -10.32
C ASN A 183 39.94 -29.17 -11.16
N PRO A 184 41.14 -28.89 -10.62
CA PRO A 184 42.39 -29.04 -11.37
C PRO A 184 42.74 -30.50 -11.68
N ALA A 185 42.33 -31.47 -10.86
CA ALA A 185 42.54 -32.90 -11.16
C ALA A 185 41.69 -33.36 -12.35
N VAL A 186 40.46 -32.86 -12.45
CA VAL A 186 39.53 -33.14 -13.56
C VAL A 186 40.07 -32.57 -14.88
N ARG A 187 40.71 -31.39 -14.86
CA ARG A 187 41.39 -30.84 -16.06
C ARG A 187 42.50 -31.74 -16.54
N VAL A 188 43.39 -32.15 -15.63
CA VAL A 188 44.53 -33.00 -15.96
C VAL A 188 44.05 -34.35 -16.51
N LEU A 189 43.05 -34.96 -15.87
CA LEU A 189 42.41 -36.19 -16.35
C LEU A 189 41.78 -36.00 -17.73
N GLY A 190 41.05 -34.89 -17.94
CA GLY A 190 40.38 -34.61 -19.19
C GLY A 190 41.35 -34.36 -20.36
N VAL A 191 42.47 -33.66 -20.13
CA VAL A 191 43.55 -33.53 -21.13
C VAL A 191 44.12 -34.90 -21.49
N GLY A 192 44.37 -35.75 -20.49
CA GLY A 192 44.83 -37.12 -20.72
C GLY A 192 43.83 -37.93 -21.55
N LEU A 193 42.55 -37.83 -21.25
CA LEU A 193 41.50 -38.57 -21.95
C LEU A 193 41.35 -38.14 -23.41
N VAL A 194 41.47 -36.84 -23.70
CA VAL A 194 41.54 -36.35 -25.09
C VAL A 194 42.76 -36.94 -25.82
N GLY A 195 43.92 -36.99 -25.15
CA GLY A 195 45.12 -37.63 -25.69
C GLY A 195 44.90 -39.12 -26.01
N TYR A 196 44.25 -39.86 -25.13
CA TYR A 196 43.90 -41.27 -25.36
C TYR A 196 43.00 -41.46 -26.58
N LEU A 197 41.93 -40.66 -26.67
CA LEU A 197 40.96 -40.75 -27.78
C LEU A 197 41.58 -40.40 -29.13
N LEU A 198 42.47 -39.40 -29.17
CA LEU A 198 43.21 -39.06 -30.37
C LEU A 198 44.20 -40.16 -30.76
N TRP A 199 44.95 -40.70 -29.78
CA TRP A 199 45.85 -41.82 -30.03
C TRP A 199 45.10 -43.01 -30.63
N ASP A 200 43.99 -43.39 -30.02
CA ASP A 200 43.22 -44.58 -30.43
C ASP A 200 42.58 -44.40 -31.82
N TYR A 201 42.06 -43.20 -32.12
CA TYR A 201 41.55 -42.85 -33.44
C TYR A 201 42.64 -42.90 -34.52
N PHE A 202 43.74 -42.18 -34.33
CA PHE A 202 44.82 -42.11 -35.33
C PHE A 202 45.57 -43.42 -35.46
N ARG A 203 45.72 -44.18 -34.38
CA ARG A 203 46.26 -45.55 -34.44
C ARG A 203 45.36 -46.43 -35.30
N GLY A 204 44.04 -46.39 -35.10
CA GLY A 204 43.11 -47.16 -35.91
C GLY A 204 43.19 -46.81 -37.41
N GLU A 205 43.29 -45.52 -37.73
CA GLU A 205 43.44 -45.04 -39.11
C GLU A 205 44.78 -45.47 -39.74
N GLN A 206 45.89 -45.31 -39.01
CA GLN A 206 47.22 -45.76 -39.46
C GLN A 206 47.29 -47.29 -39.63
N VAL A 207 46.60 -48.06 -38.79
CA VAL A 207 46.51 -49.52 -38.93
C VAL A 207 45.73 -49.89 -40.19
N LEU A 208 44.61 -49.21 -40.46
CA LEU A 208 43.84 -49.41 -41.70
C LEU A 208 44.61 -49.01 -42.95
N ALA A 209 45.40 -47.94 -42.88
CA ALA A 209 46.27 -47.49 -43.96
C ALA A 209 47.54 -48.33 -44.11
N GLY A 210 47.83 -49.25 -43.19
CA GLY A 210 49.06 -50.06 -43.17
C GLY A 210 50.33 -49.25 -42.86
N THR A 211 50.20 -48.01 -42.36
CA THR A 211 51.31 -47.09 -42.08
C THR A 211 51.70 -47.04 -40.60
N TRP A 212 51.10 -47.88 -39.76
CA TRP A 212 51.35 -47.86 -38.32
C TRP A 212 52.75 -48.35 -37.97
N SER A 213 53.43 -47.60 -37.10
CA SER A 213 54.72 -48.00 -36.54
C SER A 213 54.81 -47.57 -35.07
N ALA A 214 55.26 -48.48 -34.20
CA ALA A 214 55.48 -48.15 -32.79
C ALA A 214 56.56 -47.06 -32.63
N GLY A 215 56.40 -46.18 -31.63
CA GLY A 215 57.27 -45.03 -31.36
C GLY A 215 56.97 -43.80 -32.21
N GLY A 216 55.82 -43.76 -32.88
CA GLY A 216 55.36 -42.60 -33.62
C GLY A 216 54.90 -41.46 -32.69
N LEU A 217 54.72 -40.26 -33.24
CA LEU A 217 54.18 -39.12 -32.47
C LEU A 217 52.78 -39.38 -31.93
N THR A 218 52.03 -40.31 -32.52
CA THR A 218 50.71 -40.73 -32.04
C THR A 218 50.79 -41.36 -30.65
N ASP A 219 51.82 -42.14 -30.35
CA ASP A 219 52.01 -42.83 -29.06
C ASP A 219 52.16 -41.87 -27.87
N LEU A 220 52.50 -40.59 -28.12
CA LEU A 220 52.45 -39.54 -27.10
C LEU A 220 51.06 -39.41 -26.46
N GLY A 221 49.98 -39.66 -27.20
CA GLY A 221 48.62 -39.57 -26.67
C GLY A 221 48.32 -40.63 -25.60
N LEU A 222 48.73 -41.89 -25.83
CA LEU A 222 48.62 -42.96 -24.83
C LEU A 222 49.51 -42.69 -23.61
N LEU A 223 50.77 -42.32 -23.84
CA LEU A 223 51.71 -42.06 -22.74
C LEU A 223 51.25 -40.86 -21.89
N ALA A 224 50.77 -39.79 -22.53
CA ALA A 224 50.20 -38.64 -21.83
C ALA A 224 48.95 -39.04 -21.04
N PHE A 225 48.06 -39.88 -21.59
CA PHE A 225 46.90 -40.38 -20.86
C PHE A 225 47.29 -41.12 -19.58
N LEU A 226 48.23 -42.06 -19.67
CA LEU A 226 48.69 -42.86 -18.53
C LEU A 226 49.27 -41.94 -17.44
N VAL A 227 50.23 -41.09 -17.81
CA VAL A 227 50.95 -40.19 -16.89
C VAL A 227 50.02 -39.15 -16.26
N LEU A 228 49.15 -38.52 -17.07
CA LEU A 228 48.26 -37.48 -16.57
C LEU A 228 47.16 -38.06 -15.69
N THR A 229 46.66 -39.27 -15.98
CA THR A 229 45.64 -39.92 -15.14
C THR A 229 46.20 -40.30 -13.77
N GLY A 230 47.41 -40.87 -13.72
CA GLY A 230 48.11 -41.14 -12.46
C GLY A 230 48.45 -39.86 -11.69
N GLY A 231 48.88 -38.81 -12.40
CA GLY A 231 49.15 -37.49 -11.83
C GLY A 231 47.90 -36.84 -11.24
N ALA A 232 46.76 -36.92 -11.94
CA ALA A 232 45.47 -36.40 -11.49
C ALA A 232 45.02 -37.03 -10.17
N ALA A 233 45.16 -38.35 -10.03
CA ALA A 233 44.77 -39.06 -8.81
C ALA A 233 45.63 -38.73 -7.58
N LEU A 234 46.84 -38.19 -7.76
CA LEU A 234 47.70 -37.73 -6.67
C LEU A 234 47.40 -36.29 -6.22
N MET A 235 46.55 -35.56 -6.95
CA MET A 235 46.19 -34.19 -6.61
C MET A 235 45.13 -34.18 -5.50
N PRO A 236 45.26 -33.34 -4.44
CA PRO A 236 44.28 -33.28 -3.35
C PRO A 236 42.83 -33.08 -3.83
N SER A 237 42.64 -32.33 -4.91
CA SER A 237 41.32 -32.07 -5.50
C SER A 237 40.68 -33.32 -6.13
N ALA A 238 41.40 -34.43 -6.31
CA ALA A 238 40.83 -35.68 -6.81
C ALA A 238 39.79 -36.28 -5.84
N GLY A 239 39.93 -36.03 -4.53
CA GLY A 239 38.92 -36.39 -3.52
C GLY A 239 37.70 -35.46 -3.53
N GLU A 240 37.86 -34.23 -4.02
CA GLU A 240 36.82 -33.20 -4.07
C GLU A 240 35.98 -33.25 -5.36
N VAL A 241 36.27 -34.18 -6.28
CA VAL A 241 35.47 -34.40 -7.51
C VAL A 241 34.01 -34.74 -7.18
N ALA A 242 33.75 -35.25 -5.97
CA ALA A 242 32.42 -35.47 -5.43
C ALA A 242 31.65 -34.21 -5.01
N ALA A 243 32.36 -33.12 -4.68
CA ALA A 243 31.79 -31.98 -3.96
C ALA A 243 31.52 -30.74 -4.83
N VAL A 244 31.86 -30.75 -6.12
CA VAL A 244 31.66 -29.58 -6.99
C VAL A 244 30.15 -29.34 -7.19
N PRO A 245 29.56 -28.29 -6.59
CA PRO A 245 28.15 -27.99 -6.77
C PRO A 245 27.94 -27.51 -8.21
N HIS A 246 26.90 -28.00 -8.88
CA HIS A 246 26.49 -27.48 -10.17
C HIS A 246 26.11 -25.99 -10.03
N ARG A 247 27.03 -25.07 -10.35
CA ARG A 247 26.71 -23.64 -10.42
C ARG A 247 25.86 -23.40 -11.68
N HIS A 248 24.60 -23.04 -11.47
CA HIS A 248 23.53 -22.97 -12.47
C HIS A 248 23.66 -21.85 -13.54
N GLY A 249 24.77 -21.11 -13.62
CA GLY A 249 24.87 -19.93 -14.48
C GLY A 249 25.81 -20.06 -15.69
N GLY A 250 27.01 -20.61 -15.50
CA GLY A 250 28.11 -20.43 -16.47
C GLY A 250 28.20 -21.47 -17.59
N HIS A 251 27.54 -22.62 -17.47
CA HIS A 251 27.77 -23.79 -18.33
C HIS A 251 26.65 -24.05 -19.36
N ARG A 252 25.59 -23.23 -19.36
CA ARG A 252 24.41 -23.43 -20.23
C ARG A 252 24.75 -23.35 -21.72
N ILE A 253 25.60 -22.42 -22.11
CA ILE A 253 25.98 -22.21 -23.53
C ILE A 253 26.84 -23.36 -24.03
N VAL A 254 27.87 -23.77 -23.29
CA VAL A 254 28.75 -24.89 -23.67
C VAL A 254 27.96 -26.19 -23.80
N ARG A 255 27.01 -26.44 -22.89
CA ARG A 255 26.14 -27.62 -22.94
C ARG A 255 25.24 -27.63 -24.18
N LEU A 256 24.66 -26.48 -24.52
CA LEU A 256 23.86 -26.32 -25.74
C LEU A 256 24.70 -26.49 -27.01
N LEU A 257 25.91 -25.94 -27.05
CA LEU A 257 26.82 -26.10 -28.19
C LEU A 257 27.24 -27.55 -28.41
N MET A 258 27.53 -28.31 -27.33
CA MET A 258 27.86 -29.74 -27.44
C MET A 258 26.69 -30.56 -28.00
N VAL A 259 25.47 -30.34 -27.49
CA VAL A 259 24.28 -31.05 -27.99
C VAL A 259 23.96 -30.65 -29.43
N ALA A 260 24.10 -29.37 -29.78
CA ALA A 260 23.91 -28.88 -31.15
C ALA A 260 24.93 -29.53 -32.12
N ALA A 261 26.20 -29.62 -31.72
CA ALA A 261 27.22 -30.29 -32.51
C ALA A 261 26.89 -31.79 -32.72
N ALA A 262 26.46 -32.50 -31.68
CA ALA A 262 26.04 -33.88 -31.78
C ALA A 262 24.83 -34.09 -32.71
N LEU A 263 23.85 -33.19 -32.66
CA LEU A 263 22.68 -33.22 -33.54
C LEU A 263 23.02 -32.94 -35.01
N LEU A 264 24.12 -32.23 -35.29
CA LEU A 264 24.57 -31.96 -36.66
C LEU A 264 25.31 -33.15 -37.31
N VAL A 265 25.81 -34.11 -36.53
CA VAL A 265 26.54 -35.27 -37.06
C VAL A 265 25.68 -36.08 -38.03
N VAL A 266 24.46 -36.45 -37.62
CA VAL A 266 23.55 -37.27 -38.46
C VAL A 266 23.17 -36.54 -39.77
N PRO A 267 22.67 -35.29 -39.77
CA PRO A 267 22.39 -34.55 -41.00
C PRO A 267 23.61 -34.38 -41.91
N THR A 268 24.79 -34.11 -41.35
CA THR A 268 26.02 -33.96 -42.12
C THR A 268 26.40 -35.26 -42.82
N LEU A 269 26.30 -36.39 -42.12
CA LEU A 269 26.56 -37.71 -42.69
C LEU A 269 25.57 -38.06 -43.80
N LEU A 270 24.27 -37.80 -43.60
CA LEU A 270 23.25 -38.01 -44.63
C LEU A 270 23.51 -37.15 -45.88
N LEU A 271 23.93 -35.89 -45.70
CA LEU A 271 24.29 -34.99 -46.80
C LEU A 271 25.54 -35.48 -47.55
N SER A 272 26.54 -35.98 -46.82
CA SER A 272 27.74 -36.58 -47.42
C SER A 272 27.42 -37.88 -48.19
N ALA A 273 26.50 -38.69 -47.67
CA ALA A 273 26.05 -39.90 -48.37
C ALA A 273 25.28 -39.57 -49.65
N ALA A 274 24.45 -38.53 -49.62
CA ALA A 274 23.66 -38.08 -50.78
C ALA A 274 24.52 -37.51 -51.92
N THR A 275 25.74 -37.03 -51.65
CA THR A 275 26.63 -36.39 -52.63
C THR A 275 27.64 -37.34 -53.29
N GLY A 276 27.60 -38.64 -52.98
CA GLY A 276 28.43 -39.66 -53.65
C GLY A 276 28.90 -40.84 -52.79
N GLY A 277 28.39 -41.02 -51.57
CA GLY A 277 28.78 -42.11 -50.67
C GLY A 277 27.96 -43.40 -50.85
N PRO A 278 28.50 -44.59 -50.52
CA PRO A 278 27.77 -45.85 -50.62
C PRO A 278 26.59 -45.95 -49.62
N LEU A 279 25.38 -46.18 -50.14
CA LEU A 279 24.08 -46.28 -49.42
C LEU A 279 24.00 -47.34 -48.30
N SER A 280 25.00 -48.22 -48.21
CA SER A 280 25.12 -49.29 -47.20
C SER A 280 25.23 -48.81 -45.73
N GLN A 281 25.31 -47.50 -45.48
CA GLN A 281 25.42 -46.91 -44.14
C GLN A 281 24.09 -46.36 -43.60
N THR A 282 23.03 -46.33 -44.42
CA THR A 282 21.73 -45.70 -44.10
C THR A 282 21.07 -46.30 -42.86
N PHE A 283 21.23 -47.61 -42.63
CA PHE A 283 20.63 -48.29 -41.47
C PHE A 283 21.25 -47.82 -40.14
N ALA A 284 22.58 -47.80 -40.02
CA ALA A 284 23.26 -47.36 -38.80
C ALA A 284 22.99 -45.88 -38.49
N ILE A 285 23.00 -45.03 -39.53
CA ILE A 285 22.66 -43.61 -39.41
C ILE A 285 21.22 -43.44 -38.94
N GLY A 286 20.27 -44.21 -39.50
CA GLY A 286 18.85 -44.16 -39.11
C GLY A 286 18.60 -44.60 -37.67
N VAL A 287 19.23 -45.69 -37.22
CA VAL A 287 19.11 -46.17 -35.83
C VAL A 287 19.67 -45.15 -34.84
N CYS A 288 20.86 -44.60 -35.10
CA CYS A 288 21.45 -43.56 -34.24
C CYS A 288 20.61 -42.28 -34.23
N ALA A 289 20.05 -41.86 -35.37
CA ALA A 289 19.16 -40.71 -35.46
C ALA A 289 17.90 -40.89 -34.60
N ALA A 290 17.27 -42.07 -34.67
CA ALA A 290 16.08 -42.39 -33.87
C ALA A 290 16.39 -42.38 -32.36
N LEU A 291 17.51 -42.98 -31.95
CA LEU A 291 17.93 -43.01 -30.54
C LEU A 291 18.22 -41.60 -30.00
N ILE A 292 18.95 -40.78 -30.74
CA ILE A 292 19.21 -39.38 -30.35
C ILE A 292 17.89 -38.58 -30.28
N GLY A 293 16.97 -38.79 -31.23
CA GLY A 293 15.65 -38.17 -31.22
C GLY A 293 14.82 -38.51 -29.98
N ILE A 294 14.75 -39.80 -29.61
CA ILE A 294 14.05 -40.27 -28.40
C ILE A 294 14.65 -39.64 -27.14
N VAL A 295 15.98 -39.65 -27.03
CA VAL A 295 16.71 -39.03 -25.91
C VAL A 295 16.39 -37.54 -25.80
N MET A 296 16.32 -36.81 -26.92
CA MET A 296 15.99 -35.38 -26.94
C MET A 296 14.52 -35.09 -26.58
N ILE A 297 13.58 -35.94 -26.98
CA ILE A 297 12.16 -35.81 -26.60
C ILE A 297 12.02 -35.98 -25.09
N ILE A 298 12.60 -37.04 -24.51
CA ILE A 298 12.59 -37.29 -23.06
C ILE A 298 13.23 -36.10 -22.32
N ARG A 299 14.39 -35.63 -22.80
CA ARG A 299 15.10 -34.49 -22.23
C ARG A 299 14.25 -33.21 -22.23
N THR A 300 13.53 -32.95 -23.32
CA THR A 300 12.65 -31.78 -23.44
C THR A 300 11.44 -31.89 -22.52
N ALA A 301 10.81 -33.06 -22.43
CA ALA A 301 9.67 -33.31 -21.54
C ALA A 301 10.06 -33.14 -20.06
N LEU A 302 11.22 -33.65 -19.64
CA LEU A 302 11.73 -33.47 -18.28
C LEU A 302 12.05 -32.01 -17.97
N THR A 303 12.63 -31.28 -18.92
CA THR A 303 12.91 -29.85 -18.77
C THR A 303 11.62 -29.04 -18.62
N ALA A 304 10.59 -29.35 -19.42
CA ALA A 304 9.28 -28.69 -19.34
C ALA A 304 8.59 -28.95 -17.99
N ARG A 305 8.63 -30.18 -17.47
CA ARG A 305 8.11 -30.51 -16.13
C ARG A 305 8.83 -29.73 -15.02
N ALA A 306 10.15 -29.71 -15.05
CA ALA A 306 10.95 -28.96 -14.08
C ALA A 306 10.65 -27.45 -14.12
N TYR A 307 10.45 -26.89 -15.32
CA TYR A 307 10.06 -25.49 -15.48
C TYR A 307 8.66 -25.22 -14.92
N HIS A 308 7.70 -26.11 -15.19
CA HIS A 308 6.33 -25.96 -14.69
C HIS A 308 6.27 -26.01 -13.16
N GLU A 309 6.98 -26.95 -12.52
CA GLU A 309 7.09 -27.01 -11.07
C GLU A 309 7.75 -25.76 -10.48
N LYS A 310 8.82 -25.26 -11.10
CA LYS A 310 9.48 -24.02 -10.65
C LYS A 310 8.56 -22.81 -10.75
N ALA A 311 7.84 -22.68 -11.86
CA ALA A 311 6.89 -21.59 -12.08
C ALA A 311 5.74 -21.62 -11.07
N LEU A 312 5.21 -22.80 -10.74
CA LEU A 312 4.18 -22.96 -9.71
C LEU A 312 4.70 -22.54 -8.34
N ARG A 313 5.89 -23.02 -7.94
CA ARG A 313 6.53 -22.65 -6.66
C ARG A 313 6.76 -21.14 -6.54
N GLU A 314 7.27 -20.49 -7.60
CA GLU A 314 7.48 -19.04 -7.60
C GLU A 314 6.17 -18.24 -7.46
N ARG A 315 5.09 -18.70 -8.10
CA ARG A 315 3.77 -18.07 -7.96
C ARG A 315 3.26 -18.16 -6.53
N THR A 316 3.30 -19.36 -5.95
CA THR A 316 2.85 -19.59 -4.57
C THR A 316 3.65 -18.77 -3.55
N LEU A 317 4.97 -18.64 -3.73
CA LEU A 317 5.81 -17.78 -2.88
C LEU A 317 5.44 -16.29 -3.01
N ARG A 318 5.18 -15.79 -4.22
CA ARG A 318 4.79 -14.38 -4.43
C ARG A 318 3.42 -14.06 -3.82
N GLU A 319 2.47 -14.98 -3.95
CA GLU A 319 1.13 -14.84 -3.35
C GLU A 319 1.23 -14.84 -1.82
N ALA A 320 2.01 -15.75 -1.25
CA ALA A 320 2.27 -15.79 0.19
C ALA A 320 2.94 -14.50 0.69
N ALA A 321 3.97 -14.00 -0.01
CA ALA A 321 4.66 -12.76 0.33
C ALA A 321 3.70 -11.55 0.33
N ARG A 322 2.80 -11.45 -0.66
CA ARG A 322 1.77 -10.41 -0.69
C ARG A 322 0.81 -10.51 0.50
N ALA A 323 0.34 -11.72 0.81
CA ALA A 323 -0.54 -11.94 1.95
C ALA A 323 0.15 -11.58 3.29
N PHE A 324 1.44 -11.91 3.45
CA PHE A 324 2.22 -11.52 4.64
C PHE A 324 2.43 -10.00 4.75
N MET A 325 2.56 -9.29 3.64
CA MET A 325 2.67 -7.82 3.64
C MET A 325 1.38 -7.15 4.09
N LEU A 326 0.22 -7.70 3.72
CA LEU A 326 -1.09 -7.15 4.05
C LEU A 326 -1.62 -7.61 5.42
N ALA A 327 -1.06 -8.68 5.99
CA ALA A 327 -1.52 -9.21 7.27
C ALA A 327 -1.35 -8.21 8.42
N THR A 328 -2.43 -8.03 9.18
CA THR A 328 -2.52 -7.21 10.40
C THR A 328 -2.68 -8.06 11.65
N THR A 329 -3.03 -9.35 11.49
CA THR A 329 -3.20 -10.30 12.60
C THR A 329 -2.37 -11.57 12.42
N ARG A 330 -2.06 -12.24 13.54
CA ARG A 330 -1.39 -13.55 13.54
C ARG A 330 -2.21 -14.61 12.81
N HIS A 331 -3.54 -14.53 12.87
CA HIS A 331 -4.44 -15.46 12.20
C HIS A 331 -4.31 -15.40 10.67
N GLU A 332 -4.21 -14.19 10.11
CA GLU A 332 -4.01 -13.98 8.67
C GLU A 332 -2.66 -14.53 8.20
N VAL A 333 -1.59 -14.35 8.99
CA VAL A 333 -0.27 -14.94 8.69
C VAL A 333 -0.34 -16.46 8.67
N THR A 334 -1.00 -17.08 9.66
CA THR A 334 -1.20 -18.54 9.69
C THR A 334 -2.08 -19.02 8.55
N GLY A 335 -3.09 -18.25 8.15
CA GLY A 335 -3.94 -18.53 6.99
C GLY A 335 -3.15 -18.50 5.67
N ALA A 336 -2.28 -17.51 5.50
CA ALA A 336 -1.41 -17.38 4.34
C ALA A 336 -0.36 -18.50 4.26
N LEU A 337 0.26 -18.89 5.38
CA LEU A 337 1.15 -20.05 5.47
C LEU A 337 0.42 -21.35 5.08
N ASN A 338 -0.80 -21.54 5.55
CA ASN A 338 -1.63 -22.70 5.19
C ASN A 338 -2.03 -22.72 3.70
N ALA A 339 -2.34 -21.56 3.12
CA ALA A 339 -2.62 -21.44 1.68
C ALA A 339 -1.37 -21.77 0.85
N ALA A 340 -0.21 -21.24 1.24
CA ALA A 340 1.07 -21.53 0.59
C ALA A 340 1.41 -23.03 0.65
N MET A 341 1.20 -23.67 1.81
CA MET A 341 1.43 -25.11 1.96
C MET A 341 0.48 -25.98 1.14
N ARG A 342 -0.79 -25.59 1.00
CA ARG A 342 -1.71 -26.28 0.10
C ARG A 342 -1.28 -26.19 -1.36
N GLY A 343 -0.71 -25.06 -1.78
CA GLY A 343 -0.12 -24.89 -3.12
C GLY A 343 1.14 -25.73 -3.36
N LEU A 344 2.00 -25.88 -2.34
CA LEU A 344 3.26 -26.63 -2.43
C LEU A 344 3.08 -28.16 -2.21
N ALA A 345 2.09 -28.54 -1.42
CA ALA A 345 1.80 -29.93 -1.00
C ALA A 345 0.28 -30.19 -0.92
N PRO A 346 -0.40 -30.37 -2.07
CA PRO A 346 -1.86 -30.46 -2.13
C PRO A 346 -2.48 -31.67 -1.43
N GLU A 347 -1.72 -32.75 -1.17
CA GLU A 347 -2.31 -34.01 -0.70
C GLU A 347 -2.42 -34.19 0.82
N LYS A 348 -1.90 -33.27 1.65
CA LYS A 348 -2.03 -33.29 3.15
C LYS A 348 -1.30 -32.13 3.86
N GLY A 349 -0.99 -31.03 3.18
CA GLY A 349 -0.21 -29.93 3.75
C GLY A 349 -1.00 -29.08 4.75
N GLY A 350 -0.52 -28.96 5.99
CA GLY A 350 -1.05 -28.06 7.02
C GLY A 350 0.07 -27.39 7.80
N VAL A 351 -0.19 -26.20 8.35
CA VAL A 351 0.75 -25.42 9.18
C VAL A 351 0.08 -25.00 10.48
N LEU A 352 0.79 -25.25 11.57
CA LEU A 352 0.47 -24.70 12.89
C LEU A 352 1.58 -23.73 13.28
N VAL A 353 1.22 -22.52 13.74
CA VAL A 353 2.19 -21.56 14.26
C VAL A 353 2.07 -21.53 15.78
N LEU A 354 3.11 -21.98 16.46
CA LEU A 354 3.21 -22.09 17.90
C LEU A 354 3.99 -20.92 18.52
N ASP A 355 3.83 -20.73 19.82
CA ASP A 355 4.58 -19.73 20.57
C ASP A 355 6.03 -20.18 20.85
N PRO A 356 6.97 -19.25 21.08
CA PRO A 356 8.35 -19.60 21.38
C PRO A 356 8.44 -20.50 22.62
N GLY A 357 9.06 -21.67 22.48
CA GLY A 357 9.33 -22.58 23.61
C GLY A 357 8.34 -23.74 23.80
N GLU A 358 7.31 -23.88 22.96
CA GLU A 358 6.44 -25.06 22.99
C GLU A 358 7.14 -26.30 22.40
N ASP A 359 7.18 -27.40 23.15
CA ASP A 359 7.85 -28.64 22.78
C ASP A 359 7.04 -29.42 21.73
N THR A 360 7.69 -29.78 20.63
CA THR A 360 7.09 -30.45 19.47
C THR A 360 7.95 -31.63 19.04
N ALA A 361 8.14 -32.56 19.97
CA ALA A 361 8.89 -33.79 19.73
C ALA A 361 8.33 -34.56 18.52
N GLY A 362 9.11 -34.63 17.43
CA GLY A 362 8.83 -35.46 16.25
C GLY A 362 8.17 -34.76 15.05
N ALA A 363 7.91 -33.46 15.09
CA ALA A 363 7.32 -32.71 13.96
C ALA A 363 8.38 -31.94 13.15
N PHE A 364 8.13 -31.70 11.85
CA PHE A 364 9.00 -30.85 11.04
C PHE A 364 8.77 -29.38 11.38
N THR A 365 9.69 -28.81 12.16
CA THR A 365 9.57 -27.45 12.67
C THR A 365 10.62 -26.51 12.08
N VAL A 366 10.19 -25.28 11.82
CA VAL A 366 11.06 -24.18 11.40
C VAL A 366 10.87 -23.03 12.38
N PRO A 367 11.93 -22.58 13.07
CA PRO A 367 11.84 -21.45 13.98
C PRO A 367 11.56 -20.18 13.17
N LEU A 368 10.59 -19.38 13.61
CA LEU A 368 10.27 -18.10 13.01
C LEU A 368 11.16 -17.04 13.66
N THR A 369 12.34 -16.82 13.09
CA THR A 369 13.33 -15.87 13.61
C THR A 369 13.45 -14.64 12.70
N VAL A 370 13.59 -13.47 13.31
CA VAL A 370 13.84 -12.21 12.61
C VAL A 370 15.20 -11.68 13.01
N ALA A 371 16.03 -11.38 12.01
CA ALA A 371 17.31 -10.72 12.22
C ALA A 371 17.09 -9.26 12.63
N GLN A 372 17.76 -8.81 13.69
CA GLN A 372 17.70 -7.42 14.12
C GLN A 372 18.79 -6.57 13.45
N PRO A 373 18.51 -5.28 13.17
CA PRO A 373 19.53 -4.34 12.73
C PRO A 373 20.63 -4.18 13.79
N GLY A 374 21.89 -4.04 13.36
CA GLY A 374 23.01 -3.71 14.27
C GLY A 374 23.69 -4.91 14.95
N GLY A 375 23.43 -6.14 14.52
CA GLY A 375 24.16 -7.33 14.99
C GLY A 375 23.67 -7.92 16.32
N ALA A 376 22.50 -7.49 16.80
CA ALA A 376 21.84 -8.10 17.96
C ALA A 376 21.35 -9.54 17.67
N ALA A 377 21.14 -10.32 18.73
CA ALA A 377 20.68 -11.70 18.61
C ALA A 377 19.32 -11.77 17.88
N PRO A 378 19.09 -12.77 17.01
CA PRO A 378 17.82 -12.94 16.32
C PRO A 378 16.68 -13.14 17.31
N VAL A 379 15.53 -12.50 17.06
CA VAL A 379 14.34 -12.67 17.90
C VAL A 379 13.47 -13.78 17.32
N GLN A 380 13.17 -14.78 18.14
CA GLN A 380 12.21 -15.82 17.79
C GLN A 380 10.79 -15.35 18.12
N VAL A 381 9.95 -15.20 17.10
CA VAL A 381 8.55 -14.77 17.23
C VAL A 381 7.57 -15.95 17.25
N GLY A 382 8.06 -17.17 17.04
CA GLY A 382 7.27 -18.40 17.13
C GLY A 382 7.97 -19.58 16.47
N THR A 383 7.23 -20.67 16.29
CA THR A 383 7.69 -21.87 15.58
C THR A 383 6.62 -22.31 14.60
N ALA A 384 6.95 -22.45 13.32
CA ALA A 384 6.06 -23.01 12.32
C ALA A 384 6.24 -24.53 12.26
N VAL A 385 5.16 -25.27 12.47
CA VAL A 385 5.09 -26.74 12.38
C VAL A 385 4.43 -27.10 11.06
N PHE A 386 5.18 -27.73 10.15
CA PHE A 386 4.69 -28.17 8.85
C PHE A 386 4.28 -29.65 8.90
N LEU A 387 3.07 -29.95 8.45
CA LEU A 387 2.51 -31.30 8.38
C LEU A 387 2.58 -31.84 6.96
N GLY A 388 3.13 -33.05 6.77
CA GLY A 388 3.27 -33.69 5.47
C GLY A 388 4.23 -34.90 5.48
N PRO A 389 4.39 -35.59 4.34
CA PRO A 389 5.32 -36.72 4.22
C PRO A 389 6.78 -36.28 4.44
N PRO A 390 7.58 -36.97 5.29
CA PRO A 390 8.89 -36.48 5.73
C PRO A 390 9.87 -36.22 4.57
N GLY A 391 9.98 -37.14 3.61
CA GLY A 391 10.88 -36.95 2.46
C GLY A 391 10.50 -35.78 1.55
N ARG A 392 9.22 -35.38 1.51
CA ARG A 392 8.76 -34.22 0.71
C ARG A 392 9.03 -32.91 1.43
N LEU A 393 8.86 -32.87 2.75
CA LEU A 393 9.19 -31.70 3.58
C LEU A 393 10.69 -31.41 3.58
N GLU A 394 11.53 -32.44 3.67
CA GLU A 394 12.99 -32.29 3.52
C GLU A 394 13.38 -31.71 2.15
N THR A 395 12.73 -32.15 1.09
CA THR A 395 12.97 -31.63 -0.27
C THR A 395 12.55 -30.16 -0.41
N LEU A 396 11.48 -29.74 0.28
CA LEU A 396 10.97 -28.37 0.26
C LEU A 396 11.63 -27.46 1.31
N ARG A 397 12.55 -27.96 2.15
CA ARG A 397 13.10 -27.22 3.29
C ARG A 397 13.58 -25.80 2.96
N PRO A 398 14.37 -25.54 1.91
CA PRO A 398 14.79 -24.17 1.57
C PRO A 398 13.62 -23.23 1.24
N THR A 399 12.52 -23.77 0.72
CA THR A 399 11.30 -23.02 0.39
C THR A 399 10.48 -22.75 1.66
N LEU A 400 10.44 -23.71 2.58
CA LEU A 400 9.78 -23.57 3.88
C LEU A 400 10.54 -22.59 4.78
N ASP A 401 11.87 -22.61 4.76
CA ASP A 401 12.72 -21.66 5.48
C ASP A 401 12.48 -20.23 4.98
N ALA A 402 12.43 -20.02 3.67
CA ALA A 402 12.11 -18.71 3.09
C ALA A 402 10.70 -18.21 3.44
N LEU A 403 9.70 -19.11 3.44
CA LEU A 403 8.34 -18.78 3.88
C LEU A 403 8.29 -18.45 5.37
N ALA A 404 9.03 -19.20 6.18
CA ALA A 404 9.15 -18.99 7.61
C ALA A 404 9.81 -17.64 7.94
N GLU A 405 10.88 -17.25 7.24
CA GLU A 405 11.52 -15.93 7.40
C GLU A 405 10.54 -14.79 7.10
N GLN A 406 9.77 -14.89 6.00
CA GLN A 406 8.79 -13.86 5.64
C GLN A 406 7.64 -13.79 6.64
N ALA A 407 7.13 -14.95 7.07
CA ALA A 407 6.10 -15.02 8.10
C ALA A 407 6.60 -14.47 9.44
N ALA A 408 7.85 -14.76 9.83
CA ALA A 408 8.48 -14.22 11.02
C ALA A 408 8.56 -12.69 10.96
N SER A 409 8.98 -12.12 9.81
CA SER A 409 9.01 -10.67 9.62
C SER A 409 7.62 -10.04 9.73
N ALA A 410 6.58 -10.68 9.21
CA ALA A 410 5.20 -10.19 9.31
C ALA A 410 4.69 -10.24 10.76
N LEU A 411 4.92 -11.35 11.48
CA LEU A 411 4.53 -11.48 12.88
C LEU A 411 5.28 -10.47 13.77
N TYR A 412 6.57 -10.26 13.51
CA TYR A 412 7.37 -9.26 14.21
C TYR A 412 6.82 -7.85 13.98
N ARG A 413 6.49 -7.48 12.74
CA ARG A 413 5.85 -6.19 12.44
C ARG A 413 4.55 -6.02 13.22
N ILE A 414 3.68 -7.03 13.24
CA ILE A 414 2.41 -7.00 13.98
C ILE A 414 2.64 -6.84 15.48
N ALA A 415 3.63 -7.56 16.04
CA ALA A 415 3.98 -7.45 17.46
C ALA A 415 4.50 -6.06 17.82
N VAL A 416 5.39 -5.48 17.00
CA VAL A 416 5.94 -4.14 17.20
C VAL A 416 4.85 -3.07 17.13
N VAL A 417 3.94 -3.14 16.15
CA VAL A 417 2.81 -2.20 16.04
C VAL A 417 1.90 -2.28 17.28
N ARG A 418 1.63 -3.49 17.79
CA ARG A 418 0.85 -3.65 19.03
C ARG A 418 1.56 -3.08 20.24
N GLN A 419 2.87 -3.26 20.35
CA GLN A 419 3.66 -2.70 21.44
C GLN A 419 3.67 -1.16 21.38
N LEU A 420 3.92 -0.58 20.20
CA LEU A 420 3.88 0.87 20.00
C LEU A 420 2.50 1.45 20.34
N ALA A 421 1.42 0.79 19.91
CA ALA A 421 0.06 1.22 20.25
C ALA A 421 -0.23 1.13 21.76
N ALA A 422 0.34 0.15 22.47
CA ALA A 422 0.22 0.05 23.93
C ALA A 422 1.03 1.15 24.65
N GLU A 423 2.26 1.41 24.21
CA GLU A 423 3.11 2.48 24.73
C GLU A 423 2.52 3.88 24.46
N GLU A 424 1.92 4.09 23.29
CA GLU A 424 1.19 5.32 22.96
C GLU A 424 -0.07 5.47 23.81
N ARG A 425 -0.84 4.40 24.06
CA ARG A 425 -1.98 4.44 24.97
C ARG A 425 -1.57 4.79 26.39
N GLU A 426 -0.47 4.22 26.88
CA GLU A 426 0.06 4.54 28.21
C GLU A 426 0.57 5.98 28.29
N ARG A 427 1.31 6.45 27.28
CA ARG A 427 1.76 7.84 27.18
C ARG A 427 0.59 8.80 27.06
N TYR A 428 -0.44 8.45 26.29
CA TYR A 428 -1.67 9.20 26.14
C TYR A 428 -2.45 9.25 27.46
N PHE A 429 -2.62 8.12 28.15
CA PHE A 429 -3.26 8.05 29.47
C PHE A 429 -2.50 8.88 30.51
N ARG A 430 -1.18 8.72 30.60
CA ARG A 430 -0.32 9.53 31.46
C ARG A 430 -0.43 11.02 31.13
N THR A 431 -0.48 11.38 29.85
CA THR A 431 -0.66 12.77 29.41
C THR A 431 -2.05 13.27 29.81
N LEU A 432 -3.12 12.50 29.60
CA LEU A 432 -4.48 12.85 30.04
C LEU A 432 -4.53 13.10 31.54
N VAL A 433 -3.94 12.22 32.37
CA VAL A 433 -3.93 12.39 33.83
C VAL A 433 -3.09 13.61 34.26
N LEU A 434 -1.95 13.86 33.61
CA LEU A 434 -1.06 14.98 33.98
C LEU A 434 -1.52 16.34 33.42
N THR A 435 -2.26 16.35 32.32
CA THR A 435 -2.86 17.55 31.71
C THR A 435 -4.29 17.81 32.17
N SER A 436 -4.92 16.83 32.84
CA SER A 436 -6.22 17.04 33.48
C SER A 436 -6.14 18.19 34.48
N ARG A 437 -7.17 19.03 34.46
CA ARG A 437 -7.36 20.10 35.45
C ARG A 437 -7.88 19.55 36.77
N ASP A 438 -8.49 18.37 36.75
CA ASP A 438 -9.02 17.72 37.94
C ASP A 438 -7.89 17.16 38.80
N VAL A 439 -8.14 17.09 40.09
CA VAL A 439 -7.19 16.58 41.08
C VAL A 439 -7.60 15.19 41.51
N THR A 440 -6.70 14.22 41.35
CA THR A 440 -6.92 12.87 41.89
C THR A 440 -6.00 12.67 43.08
N LEU A 441 -6.60 12.32 44.20
CA LEU A 441 -5.94 11.95 45.46
C LEU A 441 -6.22 10.47 45.74
N ILE A 442 -5.23 9.77 46.28
CA ILE A 442 -5.45 8.43 46.85
C ILE A 442 -5.14 8.53 48.33
N SER A 443 -6.11 8.17 49.17
CA SER A 443 -5.95 8.13 50.62
C SER A 443 -5.90 6.70 51.13
N LYS A 444 -4.97 6.42 52.05
CA LYS A 444 -4.86 5.16 52.77
C LYS A 444 -4.88 5.45 54.27
N ALA A 445 -5.75 4.78 55.01
CA ALA A 445 -5.95 5.01 56.45
C ALA A 445 -6.15 6.51 56.80
N GLY A 446 -6.99 7.21 56.03
CA GLY A 446 -7.30 8.63 56.22
C GLY A 446 -6.27 9.62 55.64
N ARG A 447 -5.05 9.18 55.30
CA ARG A 447 -3.98 10.08 54.81
C ARG A 447 -3.76 9.98 53.31
N ILE A 448 -3.54 11.12 52.66
CA ILE A 448 -3.25 11.19 51.22
C ILE A 448 -1.84 10.64 50.95
N VAL A 449 -1.73 9.58 50.15
CA VAL A 449 -0.45 8.94 49.76
C VAL A 449 -0.04 9.24 48.33
N TYR A 450 -0.98 9.68 47.49
CA TYR A 450 -0.74 10.07 46.11
C TYR A 450 -1.61 11.28 45.76
N ALA A 451 -1.05 12.20 44.98
CA ALA A 451 -1.75 13.35 44.45
C ALA A 451 -1.25 13.65 43.03
N THR A 452 -2.15 13.99 42.13
CA THR A 452 -1.77 14.50 40.79
C THR A 452 -1.08 15.87 40.92
N PRO A 453 -0.21 16.27 39.97
CA PRO A 453 0.47 17.58 40.02
C PRO A 453 -0.49 18.78 40.04
N SER A 454 -1.72 18.62 39.53
CA SER A 454 -2.81 19.60 39.63
C SER A 454 -3.19 19.93 41.08
N ALA A 455 -2.93 19.03 42.04
CA ALA A 455 -3.23 19.24 43.46
C ALA A 455 -2.49 20.46 44.04
N ALA A 456 -1.22 20.65 43.68
CA ALA A 456 -0.45 21.80 44.16
C ALA A 456 -1.07 23.14 43.73
N ARG A 457 -1.68 23.19 42.55
CA ARG A 457 -2.43 24.36 42.06
C ARG A 457 -3.78 24.52 42.74
N LEU A 458 -4.47 23.41 43.04
CA LEU A 458 -5.81 23.44 43.68
C LEU A 458 -5.76 23.63 45.20
N PHE A 459 -4.64 23.38 45.86
CA PHE A 459 -4.52 23.53 47.31
C PHE A 459 -3.49 24.59 47.71
N GLY A 460 -2.67 25.09 46.76
CA GLY A 460 -1.63 26.10 47.02
C GLY A 460 -0.41 25.58 47.78
N GLY A 461 -0.26 24.25 47.92
CA GLY A 461 0.83 23.62 48.66
C GLY A 461 0.81 22.09 48.57
N ASP A 462 1.74 21.43 49.26
CA ASP A 462 1.80 19.96 49.33
C ASP A 462 0.69 19.40 50.24
N VAL A 463 0.02 18.37 49.74
CA VAL A 463 -1.14 17.71 50.36
C VAL A 463 -0.82 16.31 50.85
N LEU A 464 0.37 15.77 50.53
CA LEU A 464 0.76 14.42 50.93
C LEU A 464 0.84 14.30 52.46
N GLY A 465 0.34 13.19 52.99
CA GLY A 465 0.32 12.87 54.42
C GLY A 465 -0.79 13.56 55.23
N ARG A 466 -1.53 14.51 54.66
CA ARG A 466 -2.64 15.21 55.32
C ARG A 466 -3.95 14.43 55.24
N ASP A 467 -4.89 14.75 56.13
CA ASP A 467 -6.27 14.25 56.06
C ASP A 467 -7.07 15.05 55.02
N PHE A 468 -7.96 14.37 54.31
CA PHE A 468 -8.80 15.00 53.29
C PHE A 468 -9.81 15.98 53.89
N GLY A 469 -10.40 15.64 55.04
CA GLY A 469 -11.42 16.45 55.70
C GLY A 469 -10.89 17.77 56.26
N ASP A 470 -9.59 17.84 56.55
CA ASP A 470 -8.94 19.09 56.98
C ASP A 470 -8.73 20.08 55.83
N LEU A 471 -8.70 19.58 54.58
CA LEU A 471 -8.36 20.36 53.39
C LEU A 471 -9.58 20.85 52.62
N VAL A 472 -10.69 20.10 52.67
CA VAL A 472 -11.93 20.44 51.96
C VAL A 472 -13.08 20.41 52.95
N ARG A 473 -13.78 21.53 53.11
CA ARG A 473 -14.99 21.58 53.92
C ARG A 473 -16.20 21.22 53.05
N ARG A 474 -17.01 20.26 53.46
CA ARG A 474 -18.23 19.89 52.72
C ARG A 474 -19.33 20.93 52.91
N ASP A 475 -20.11 21.20 51.86
CA ASP A 475 -21.29 22.05 51.98
C ASP A 475 -22.50 21.24 52.49
N GLY A 476 -23.20 21.76 53.51
CA GLY A 476 -24.42 21.13 54.05
C GLY A 476 -24.28 19.81 54.83
N GLY A 477 -23.09 19.41 55.32
CA GLY A 477 -22.94 18.21 56.16
C GLY A 477 -21.59 18.06 56.88
N ASP A 478 -21.54 17.14 57.86
CA ASP A 478 -20.34 16.83 58.65
C ASP A 478 -19.50 15.70 58.02
N GLY A 479 -18.24 16.00 57.71
CA GLY A 479 -17.25 15.02 57.22
C GLY A 479 -17.48 14.48 55.81
N TRP A 480 -16.53 13.65 55.37
CA TRP A 480 -16.52 13.02 54.04
C TRP A 480 -16.57 11.49 54.16
N PRO A 481 -17.63 10.83 53.66
CA PRO A 481 -17.66 9.36 53.58
C PRO A 481 -16.65 8.86 52.52
N ASP A 482 -16.26 7.59 52.61
CA ASP A 482 -15.29 6.98 51.68
C ASP A 482 -15.88 6.69 50.29
N VAL A 483 -17.20 6.57 50.21
CA VAL A 483 -17.96 6.46 48.95
C VAL A 483 -18.91 7.65 48.87
N LEU A 484 -18.75 8.44 47.83
CA LEU A 484 -19.56 9.63 47.58
C LEU A 484 -19.58 9.94 46.09
N ASP A 485 -20.77 10.02 45.50
CA ASP A 485 -20.91 10.35 44.09
C ASP A 485 -21.38 11.80 43.92
N GLY A 486 -20.42 12.71 44.00
CA GLY A 486 -20.63 14.14 43.78
C GLY A 486 -21.21 14.84 44.99
N ALA A 487 -20.37 15.56 45.72
CA ALA A 487 -20.82 16.60 46.64
C ALA A 487 -19.94 17.84 46.50
N GLU A 488 -20.55 19.00 46.69
CA GLU A 488 -19.85 20.26 46.68
C GLU A 488 -19.11 20.49 48.01
N GLY A 489 -17.93 21.07 47.91
CA GLY A 489 -17.13 21.50 49.04
C GLY A 489 -16.36 22.77 48.72
N GLU A 490 -15.78 23.36 49.75
CA GLU A 490 -15.00 24.59 49.66
C GLU A 490 -13.59 24.36 50.17
N ILE A 491 -12.63 24.90 49.41
CA ILE A 491 -11.23 24.97 49.79
C ILE A 491 -10.91 26.41 50.13
N THR A 492 -10.48 26.65 51.36
CA THR A 492 -10.03 27.96 51.81
C THR A 492 -8.54 28.12 51.53
N ARG A 493 -8.17 29.14 50.75
CA ARG A 493 -6.78 29.52 50.48
C ARG A 493 -6.51 30.97 50.92
N PRO A 494 -5.23 31.38 51.05
CA PRO A 494 -4.88 32.78 51.34
C PRO A 494 -5.43 33.77 50.31
N GLU A 495 -5.61 33.33 49.05
CA GLU A 495 -6.03 34.14 47.90
C GLU A 495 -7.56 34.18 47.70
N GLY A 496 -8.33 33.37 48.44
CA GLY A 496 -9.78 33.26 48.31
C GLY A 496 -10.32 31.84 48.53
N THR A 497 -11.64 31.69 48.36
CA THR A 497 -12.34 30.39 48.47
C THR A 497 -12.57 29.81 47.08
N VAL A 498 -12.26 28.52 46.90
CA VAL A 498 -12.47 27.78 45.66
C VAL A 498 -13.55 26.73 45.87
N ALA A 499 -14.56 26.72 45.01
CA ALA A 499 -15.63 25.72 45.04
C ALA A 499 -15.18 24.47 44.28
N VAL A 500 -15.35 23.30 44.89
CA VAL A 500 -14.94 22.03 44.30
C VAL A 500 -16.06 21.00 44.33
N LEU A 501 -16.18 20.25 43.24
CA LEU A 501 -17.00 19.04 43.21
C LEU A 501 -16.11 17.84 43.56
N VAL A 502 -16.54 17.05 44.54
CA VAL A 502 -15.78 15.93 45.08
C VAL A 502 -16.52 14.62 44.82
N HIS A 503 -15.83 13.66 44.20
CA HIS A 503 -16.27 12.26 44.14
C HIS A 503 -15.27 11.38 44.88
N ARG A 504 -15.76 10.40 45.63
CA ARG A 504 -14.95 9.45 46.40
C ARG A 504 -15.40 8.04 46.10
N ARG A 505 -14.43 7.16 45.82
CA ARG A 505 -14.67 5.73 45.63
C ARG A 505 -13.71 4.94 46.49
N ASP A 506 -14.25 3.98 47.22
CA ASP A 506 -13.45 3.02 47.95
C ASP A 506 -12.95 1.93 46.99
N LEU A 507 -11.64 1.93 46.74
CA LEU A 507 -10.93 0.89 45.97
C LEU A 507 -9.91 0.17 46.87
N SER A 508 -10.20 0.07 48.17
CA SER A 508 -9.33 -0.63 49.13
C SER A 508 -9.22 -2.13 48.84
N ALA A 509 -10.21 -2.72 48.18
CA ALA A 509 -10.19 -4.11 47.74
C ALA A 509 -9.42 -4.32 46.41
N ASP A 510 -9.13 -3.26 45.65
CA ASP A 510 -8.38 -3.37 44.40
C ASP A 510 -6.88 -3.46 44.71
N PRO A 511 -6.18 -4.54 44.29
CA PRO A 511 -4.77 -4.74 44.61
C PRO A 511 -3.82 -3.71 43.98
N THR A 512 -4.28 -2.95 42.97
CA THR A 512 -3.48 -1.92 42.30
C THR A 512 -3.59 -0.55 42.98
N VAL A 513 -4.72 -0.23 43.59
CA VAL A 513 -4.96 1.06 44.28
C VAL A 513 -4.80 0.91 45.79
N GLY A 514 -5.56 -0.01 46.39
CA GLY A 514 -5.55 -0.31 47.83
C GLY A 514 -5.83 0.90 48.72
N GLY A 515 -6.80 1.74 48.34
CA GLY A 515 -7.22 2.91 49.10
C GLY A 515 -8.43 3.63 48.50
N VAL A 516 -8.82 4.76 49.11
CA VAL A 516 -9.93 5.60 48.65
C VAL A 516 -9.42 6.58 47.60
N VAL A 517 -9.99 6.52 46.40
CA VAL A 517 -9.70 7.48 45.33
C VAL A 517 -10.67 8.65 45.44
N THR A 518 -10.13 9.84 45.59
CA THR A 518 -10.89 11.10 45.63
C THR A 518 -10.55 11.95 44.42
N THR A 519 -11.55 12.30 43.63
CA THR A 519 -11.39 13.22 42.50
C THR A 519 -12.06 14.54 42.82
N LEU A 520 -11.32 15.64 42.66
CA LEU A 520 -11.82 17.00 42.83
C LEU A 520 -11.77 17.74 41.52
N ARG A 521 -12.85 18.45 41.20
CA ARG A 521 -12.92 19.37 40.08
C ARG A 521 -13.19 20.78 40.58
N ASP A 522 -12.39 21.74 40.14
CA ASP A 522 -12.67 23.16 40.38
C ASP A 522 -13.92 23.56 39.61
N ILE A 523 -14.99 23.85 40.33
CA ILE A 523 -16.26 24.30 39.78
C ILE A 523 -16.47 25.79 40.07
N THR A 524 -15.45 26.54 40.46
CA THR A 524 -15.59 27.98 40.75
C THR A 524 -16.10 28.72 39.52
N ALA A 525 -15.41 28.56 38.39
CA ALA A 525 -15.84 29.12 37.12
C ALA A 525 -17.17 28.53 36.63
N GLU A 526 -17.49 27.27 36.95
CA GLU A 526 -18.77 26.65 36.57
C GLU A 526 -19.93 27.14 37.44
N ARG A 527 -19.70 27.43 38.72
CA ARG A 527 -20.68 27.99 39.66
C ARG A 527 -20.93 29.47 39.34
N ASP A 528 -19.85 30.21 39.06
CA ASP A 528 -19.93 31.60 38.60
C ASP A 528 -20.57 31.67 37.21
N LEU A 529 -20.18 30.78 36.29
CA LEU A 529 -20.81 30.63 34.98
C LEU A 529 -22.25 30.13 35.11
N ARG A 530 -22.63 29.31 36.10
CA ARG A 530 -24.03 28.88 36.29
C ARG A 530 -24.89 30.00 36.84
N ARG A 531 -24.30 30.90 37.63
CA ARG A 531 -24.93 32.15 38.08
C ARG A 531 -25.05 33.17 36.95
N ASP A 532 -23.99 33.32 36.15
CA ASP A 532 -23.96 34.14 34.95
C ASP A 532 -24.82 33.56 33.83
N LEU A 533 -24.89 32.23 33.67
CA LEU A 533 -25.75 31.52 32.73
C LEU A 533 -27.19 31.56 33.22
N ALA A 534 -27.50 31.49 34.51
CA ALA A 534 -28.87 31.71 34.97
C ALA A 534 -29.36 33.13 34.60
N HIS A 535 -28.46 34.12 34.64
CA HIS A 535 -28.75 35.49 34.21
C HIS A 535 -28.76 35.66 32.67
N ARG A 536 -27.79 35.09 31.94
CA ARG A 536 -27.65 35.14 30.46
C ARG A 536 -28.58 34.17 29.70
N ALA A 537 -29.01 33.08 30.34
CA ALA A 537 -29.99 32.14 29.82
C ALA A 537 -31.42 32.66 30.00
N SER A 538 -31.60 33.76 30.73
CA SER A 538 -32.90 34.44 30.85
C SER A 538 -32.91 35.86 30.29
N HIS A 539 -31.76 36.52 30.09
CA HIS A 539 -31.66 37.92 29.63
C HIS A 539 -30.66 38.11 28.47
N ASP A 540 -30.94 39.07 27.58
CA ASP A 540 -30.09 39.45 26.46
C ASP A 540 -28.86 40.24 26.95
N ALA A 541 -27.67 39.79 26.57
CA ALA A 541 -26.41 40.32 27.09
C ALA A 541 -26.10 41.76 26.65
N LEU A 542 -26.67 42.25 25.54
CA LEU A 542 -26.44 43.61 25.06
C LEU A 542 -27.38 44.61 25.72
N THR A 543 -28.67 44.29 25.76
CA THR A 543 -29.73 45.22 26.16
C THR A 543 -30.18 45.09 27.61
N GLY A 544 -29.90 43.95 28.26
CA GLY A 544 -30.33 43.64 29.63
C GLY A 544 -31.82 43.31 29.76
N LEU A 545 -32.57 43.27 28.64
CA LEU A 545 -33.96 42.81 28.61
C LEU A 545 -34.05 41.27 28.73
N ALA A 546 -35.25 40.72 28.89
CA ALA A 546 -35.45 39.28 28.80
C ALA A 546 -34.97 38.74 27.43
N ASN A 547 -34.46 37.52 27.41
CA ASN A 547 -34.09 36.84 26.17
C ASN A 547 -35.32 36.10 25.58
N PRO A 548 -35.20 35.51 24.37
CA PRO A 548 -36.33 34.86 23.72
C PRO A 548 -36.94 33.71 24.54
N GLN A 549 -36.10 33.00 25.30
CA GLN A 549 -36.52 31.87 26.11
C GLN A 549 -37.37 32.33 27.31
N LEU A 550 -36.85 33.25 28.13
CA LEU A 550 -37.60 33.78 29.29
C LEU A 550 -38.90 34.45 28.84
N PHE A 551 -38.88 35.17 27.72
CA PHE A 551 -40.08 35.80 27.18
C PHE A 551 -41.17 34.78 26.87
N ARG A 552 -40.82 33.69 26.17
CA ARG A 552 -41.79 32.63 25.83
C ARG A 552 -42.34 31.94 27.07
N GLU A 553 -41.48 31.59 28.03
CA GLU A 553 -41.90 30.99 29.31
C GLU A 553 -42.87 31.91 30.06
N THR A 554 -42.63 33.22 30.04
CA THR A 554 -43.52 34.19 30.69
C THR A 554 -44.85 34.31 29.95
N VAL A 555 -44.84 34.33 28.61
CA VAL A 555 -46.06 34.36 27.80
C VAL A 555 -46.90 33.10 28.04
N ASP A 556 -46.28 31.91 28.10
CA ASP A 556 -46.96 30.63 28.35
C ASP A 556 -47.77 30.61 29.66
N VAL A 557 -47.25 31.29 30.70
CA VAL A 557 -47.93 31.46 31.97
C VAL A 557 -49.01 32.54 31.88
N ALA A 558 -48.71 33.70 31.28
CA ALA A 558 -49.63 34.84 31.22
C ALA A 558 -50.91 34.54 30.42
N VAL A 559 -50.80 33.86 29.27
CA VAL A 559 -51.93 33.53 28.39
C VAL A 559 -52.96 32.59 29.00
N GLN A 560 -52.68 31.99 30.16
CA GLN A 560 -53.69 31.23 30.93
C GLN A 560 -54.76 32.14 31.54
N THR A 561 -54.48 33.45 31.63
CA THR A 561 -55.37 34.46 32.18
C THR A 561 -55.95 35.33 31.05
N PRO A 562 -57.27 35.60 31.02
CA PRO A 562 -57.87 36.49 30.02
C PRO A 562 -57.27 37.90 30.08
N GLY A 563 -57.16 38.58 28.95
CA GLY A 563 -56.69 39.96 28.89
C GLY A 563 -55.19 40.10 28.72
N THR A 564 -54.52 39.17 28.05
CA THR A 564 -53.08 39.27 27.74
C THR A 564 -52.86 39.87 26.35
N ALA A 565 -51.86 40.73 26.18
CA ALA A 565 -51.45 41.23 24.85
C ALA A 565 -49.95 41.04 24.63
N VAL A 566 -49.56 40.82 23.38
CA VAL A 566 -48.17 40.75 22.95
C VAL A 566 -47.92 41.74 21.83
N LEU A 567 -46.82 42.48 21.95
CA LEU A 567 -46.30 43.33 20.90
C LEU A 567 -44.97 42.75 20.39
N VAL A 568 -44.78 42.75 19.08
CA VAL A 568 -43.47 42.50 18.45
C VAL A 568 -43.06 43.77 17.72
N VAL A 569 -41.82 44.22 17.94
CA VAL A 569 -41.30 45.52 17.54
C VAL A 569 -40.02 45.30 16.74
N ASP A 570 -39.89 45.97 15.60
CA ASP A 570 -38.69 45.92 14.77
C ASP A 570 -38.23 47.34 14.43
N ILE A 571 -36.93 47.60 14.58
CA ILE A 571 -36.36 48.91 14.24
C ILE A 571 -36.14 48.95 12.72
N ASP A 572 -36.89 49.81 12.03
CA ASP A 572 -36.83 49.89 10.58
C ASP A 572 -35.45 50.38 10.11
N ASP A 573 -34.92 49.70 9.09
CA ASP A 573 -33.67 50.04 8.40
C ASP A 573 -32.43 50.06 9.31
N PHE A 574 -32.43 49.29 10.40
CA PHE A 574 -31.30 49.14 11.33
C PHE A 574 -29.97 48.81 10.62
N LYS A 575 -30.03 48.00 9.55
CA LYS A 575 -28.86 47.67 8.74
C LYS A 575 -28.18 48.91 8.14
N MET A 576 -28.94 49.91 7.68
CA MET A 576 -28.33 51.15 7.16
C MET A 576 -27.57 51.92 8.25
N VAL A 577 -28.02 51.83 9.51
CA VAL A 577 -27.29 52.44 10.63
C VAL A 577 -25.95 51.73 10.84
N ASN A 578 -25.95 50.39 10.80
CA ASN A 578 -24.71 49.60 10.89
C ASN A 578 -23.76 49.85 9.71
N ASP A 579 -24.30 49.91 8.49
CA ASP A 579 -23.50 50.10 7.27
C ASP A 579 -22.89 51.51 7.20
N ASN A 580 -23.61 52.53 7.71
CA ASN A 580 -23.14 53.93 7.68
C ASN A 580 -22.28 54.34 8.88
N TYR A 581 -22.54 53.78 10.07
CA TYR A 581 -21.91 54.23 11.33
C TYR A 581 -21.19 53.10 12.10
N GLY A 582 -21.19 51.87 11.56
CA GLY A 582 -20.55 50.70 12.14
C GLY A 582 -21.38 50.01 13.22
N HIS A 583 -21.06 48.74 13.47
CA HIS A 583 -21.74 47.92 14.49
C HIS A 583 -21.76 48.51 15.91
N PRO A 584 -20.71 49.18 16.43
CA PRO A 584 -20.76 49.79 17.76
C PRO A 584 -21.81 50.91 17.89
N ALA A 585 -22.17 51.56 16.78
CA ALA A 585 -23.24 52.55 16.76
C ALA A 585 -24.63 51.87 16.75
N GLY A 586 -24.76 50.76 16.01
CA GLY A 586 -25.96 49.92 16.07
C GLY A 586 -26.21 49.33 17.45
N ASP A 587 -25.16 48.87 18.15
CA ASP A 587 -25.28 48.37 19.53
C ASP A 587 -25.81 49.44 20.48
N ARG A 588 -25.33 50.69 20.35
CA ARG A 588 -25.84 51.83 21.14
C ARG A 588 -27.29 52.16 20.82
N LEU A 589 -27.68 52.07 19.55
CA LEU A 589 -29.07 52.25 19.12
C LEU A 589 -29.99 51.20 19.78
N LEU A 590 -29.59 49.93 19.79
CA LEU A 590 -30.35 48.84 20.41
C LEU A 590 -30.50 49.03 21.93
N ILE A 591 -29.44 49.47 22.62
CA ILE A 591 -29.49 49.78 24.05
C ILE A 591 -30.48 50.91 24.35
N GLN A 592 -30.50 51.97 23.52
CA GLN A 592 -31.46 53.06 23.70
C GLN A 592 -32.90 52.64 23.39
N ALA A 593 -33.11 51.85 22.35
CA ALA A 593 -34.41 51.30 22.02
C ALA A 593 -34.95 50.45 23.16
N ALA A 594 -34.12 49.56 23.73
CA ALA A 594 -34.46 48.74 24.89
C ALA A 594 -34.92 49.57 26.09
N ARG A 595 -34.16 50.63 26.43
CA ARG A 595 -34.52 51.54 27.53
C ARG A 595 -35.85 52.26 27.30
N ARG A 596 -36.11 52.70 26.06
CA ARG A 596 -37.38 53.35 25.70
C ARG A 596 -38.55 52.38 25.78
N ILE A 597 -38.41 51.17 25.26
CA ILE A 597 -39.43 50.12 25.35
C ILE A 597 -39.73 49.77 26.81
N ALA A 598 -38.70 49.58 27.63
CA ALA A 598 -38.86 49.29 29.06
C ALA A 598 -39.56 50.43 29.84
N SER A 599 -39.43 51.68 29.38
CA SER A 599 -40.13 52.83 30.00
C SER A 599 -41.63 52.91 29.65
N CYS A 600 -42.09 52.13 28.67
CA CYS A 600 -43.49 52.10 28.24
C CYS A 600 -44.35 51.09 29.00
N ILE A 601 -43.75 50.23 29.83
CA ILE A 601 -44.40 49.05 30.40
C ILE A 601 -44.52 49.16 31.92
N GLY A 602 -45.56 48.53 32.48
CA GLY A 602 -45.90 48.62 33.90
C GLY A 602 -45.37 47.45 34.75
N PRO A 603 -45.64 47.47 36.07
CA PRO A 603 -45.32 46.35 36.96
C PRO A 603 -46.06 45.08 36.53
N GLY A 604 -45.32 44.00 36.24
CA GLY A 604 -45.88 42.72 35.79
C GLY A 604 -45.84 42.49 34.28
N ASP A 605 -45.51 43.52 33.50
CA ASP A 605 -45.22 43.41 32.06
C ASP A 605 -43.75 43.01 31.84
N VAL A 606 -43.44 42.44 30.68
CA VAL A 606 -42.07 42.00 30.35
C VAL A 606 -41.68 42.47 28.96
N ALA A 607 -40.51 43.11 28.84
CA ALA A 607 -39.87 43.43 27.57
C ALA A 607 -38.68 42.50 27.31
N ALA A 608 -38.54 42.06 26.07
CA ALA A 608 -37.51 41.14 25.62
C ALA A 608 -36.87 41.61 24.31
N ARG A 609 -35.62 41.19 24.08
CA ARG A 609 -35.01 41.25 22.74
C ARG A 609 -35.02 39.86 22.13
N ILE A 610 -35.64 39.73 20.97
CA ILE A 610 -35.84 38.44 20.29
C ILE A 610 -34.61 38.07 19.45
N GLY A 611 -33.93 39.07 18.87
CA GLY A 611 -32.69 38.90 18.14
C GLY A 611 -32.48 40.04 17.15
N GLY A 612 -31.23 40.37 16.82
CA GLY A 612 -30.93 41.47 15.88
C GLY A 612 -31.53 42.80 16.35
N ASP A 613 -32.43 43.36 15.55
CA ASP A 613 -33.20 44.59 15.72
C ASP A 613 -34.65 44.37 16.20
N GLU A 614 -35.01 43.14 16.57
CA GLU A 614 -36.35 42.76 17.00
C GLU A 614 -36.47 42.68 18.53
N PHE A 615 -37.57 43.25 19.04
CA PHE A 615 -37.97 43.28 20.44
C PHE A 615 -39.40 42.75 20.60
N ALA A 616 -39.76 42.30 21.80
CA ALA A 616 -41.12 41.92 22.13
C ALA A 616 -41.53 42.43 23.50
N VAL A 617 -42.83 42.67 23.68
CA VAL A 617 -43.42 43.14 24.93
C VAL A 617 -44.65 42.31 25.25
N LEU A 618 -44.73 41.81 26.48
CA LEU A 618 -45.87 41.14 27.06
C LEU A 618 -46.57 42.13 28.00
N LEU A 619 -47.86 42.34 27.78
CA LEU A 619 -48.75 43.07 28.66
C LEU A 619 -49.64 42.07 29.39
N SER A 620 -49.41 41.92 30.69
CA SER A 620 -50.01 40.85 31.50
C SER A 620 -51.43 41.18 31.98
N ASP A 621 -51.80 42.47 32.01
CA ASP A 621 -53.12 42.96 32.41
C ASP A 621 -53.68 43.98 31.39
N ALA A 622 -53.95 43.50 30.19
CA ALA A 622 -54.60 44.22 29.10
C ALA A 622 -56.06 43.76 28.92
N ALA A 623 -56.86 43.78 30.00
CA ALA A 623 -58.28 43.45 29.95
C ALA A 623 -59.05 44.27 28.90
N ASP A 624 -58.66 45.53 28.70
CA ASP A 624 -59.12 46.38 27.60
C ASP A 624 -58.05 46.48 26.49
N ILE A 625 -58.46 46.16 25.26
CA ILE A 625 -57.63 46.28 24.05
C ILE A 625 -57.19 47.73 23.80
N ALA A 626 -57.93 48.73 24.29
CA ALA A 626 -57.55 50.14 24.16
C ALA A 626 -56.21 50.43 24.85
N THR A 627 -55.94 49.80 26.00
CA THR A 627 -54.67 49.92 26.72
C THR A 627 -53.51 49.37 25.90
N ALA A 628 -53.66 48.17 25.34
CA ALA A 628 -52.61 47.56 24.51
C ALA A 628 -52.34 48.36 23.22
N ARG A 629 -53.39 48.94 22.61
CA ARG A 629 -53.24 49.87 21.47
C ARG A 629 -52.52 51.16 21.86
N GLY A 630 -52.81 51.69 23.04
CA GLY A 630 -52.11 52.86 23.61
C GLY A 630 -50.62 52.60 23.78
N THR A 631 -50.25 51.46 24.38
CA THR A 631 -48.85 51.07 24.55
C THR A 631 -48.13 50.86 23.21
N ALA A 632 -48.79 50.23 22.23
CA ALA A 632 -48.21 50.04 20.89
C ALA A 632 -47.91 51.37 20.18
N GLN A 633 -48.83 52.33 20.28
CA GLN A 633 -48.62 53.69 19.77
C GLN A 633 -47.48 54.39 20.52
N GLN A 634 -47.46 54.32 21.84
CA GLN A 634 -46.43 54.94 22.68
C GLN A 634 -45.02 54.41 22.39
N VAL A 635 -44.88 53.09 22.20
CA VAL A 635 -43.61 52.47 21.80
C VAL A 635 -43.15 53.00 20.44
N ALA A 636 -44.03 53.03 19.44
CA ALA A 636 -43.70 53.55 18.11
C ALA A 636 -43.29 55.04 18.16
N ASP A 637 -44.00 55.86 18.92
CA ASP A 637 -43.73 57.31 19.05
C ASP A 637 -42.42 57.59 19.80
N LEU A 638 -42.12 56.81 20.85
CA LEU A 638 -40.87 56.98 21.61
C LEU A 638 -39.67 56.53 20.80
N LEU A 639 -39.78 55.45 20.02
CA LEU A 639 -38.70 55.02 19.13
C LEU A 639 -38.47 56.01 17.98
N ALA A 640 -39.51 56.69 17.49
CA ALA A 640 -39.40 57.72 16.46
C ALA A 640 -38.67 59.01 16.90
N ARG A 641 -38.32 59.18 18.18
CA ARG A 641 -37.56 60.34 18.66
C ARG A 641 -36.06 60.20 18.34
N PRO A 642 -35.32 61.31 18.10
CA PRO A 642 -33.88 61.26 17.87
C PRO A 642 -33.12 60.46 18.97
N MET A 643 -32.22 59.57 18.57
CA MET A 643 -31.39 58.71 19.43
C MET A 643 -29.91 59.05 19.22
N ASP A 644 -29.20 59.26 20.33
CA ASP A 644 -27.76 59.56 20.32
C ASP A 644 -26.97 58.25 20.28
N ILE A 645 -26.25 58.00 19.18
CA ILE A 645 -25.44 56.79 19.00
C ILE A 645 -23.94 57.05 19.22
N GLY A 646 -23.59 58.20 19.82
CA GLY A 646 -22.22 58.64 20.10
C GLY A 646 -21.75 59.73 19.14
N ASP A 647 -21.43 59.33 17.92
CA ASP A 647 -20.83 60.24 16.92
C ASP A 647 -21.89 60.91 16.03
N ALA A 648 -23.16 60.52 16.16
CA ALA A 648 -24.29 61.06 15.42
C ALA A 648 -25.61 60.93 16.20
N VAL A 649 -26.61 61.71 15.81
CA VAL A 649 -27.99 61.57 16.26
C VAL A 649 -28.83 61.03 15.11
N VAL A 650 -29.47 59.89 15.31
CA VAL A 650 -30.28 59.21 14.28
C VAL A 650 -31.75 59.21 14.66
N VAL A 651 -32.62 59.37 13.65
CA VAL A 651 -34.07 59.20 13.81
C VAL A 651 -34.43 57.89 13.13
N CYS A 652 -34.69 56.85 13.92
CA CYS A 652 -35.17 55.57 13.42
C CYS A 652 -36.66 55.45 13.67
N ARG A 653 -37.39 54.87 12.73
CA ARG A 653 -38.79 54.48 12.96
C ARG A 653 -38.83 53.00 13.35
N SER A 654 -39.95 52.56 13.89
CA SER A 654 -40.16 51.15 14.21
C SER A 654 -41.51 50.68 13.68
N SER A 655 -41.52 49.44 13.19
CA SER A 655 -42.75 48.72 12.88
C SER A 655 -43.17 47.90 14.10
N VAL A 656 -44.46 47.90 14.45
CA VAL A 656 -44.97 47.18 15.64
C VAL A 656 -46.20 46.34 15.30
N GLY A 657 -46.18 45.07 15.64
CA GLY A 657 -47.34 44.16 15.57
C GLY A 657 -47.94 43.95 16.94
N LEU A 658 -49.26 44.06 17.09
CA LEU A 658 -49.98 43.85 18.34
C LEU A 658 -50.97 42.69 18.19
N ALA A 659 -50.93 41.69 19.08
CA ALA A 659 -51.97 40.67 19.22
C ALA A 659 -52.54 40.65 20.64
N HIS A 660 -53.83 40.36 20.77
CA HIS A 660 -54.56 40.38 22.04
C HIS A 660 -55.40 39.13 22.22
N ALA A 661 -55.31 38.54 23.40
CA ALA A 661 -56.07 37.39 23.83
C ALA A 661 -57.13 37.83 24.87
N ALA A 662 -58.37 38.01 24.41
CA ALA A 662 -59.51 38.33 25.28
C ALA A 662 -59.95 37.14 26.17
N ALA A 663 -59.47 35.93 25.88
CA ALA A 663 -59.70 34.69 26.62
C ALA A 663 -58.41 33.88 26.67
N PRO A 664 -58.30 32.84 27.54
CA PRO A 664 -57.10 32.02 27.62
C PRO A 664 -56.72 31.43 26.26
N ALA A 665 -55.45 31.52 25.91
CA ALA A 665 -54.93 31.15 24.59
C ALA A 665 -53.62 30.35 24.70
N ARG A 666 -53.08 29.89 23.57
CA ARG A 666 -51.73 29.33 23.51
C ARG A 666 -50.73 30.44 23.18
N ALA A 667 -49.57 30.44 23.85
CA ALA A 667 -48.52 31.43 23.61
C ALA A 667 -48.08 31.45 22.14
N ASP A 668 -47.87 30.27 21.56
CA ASP A 668 -47.49 30.11 20.15
C ASP A 668 -48.48 30.78 19.20
N THR A 669 -49.78 30.67 19.48
CA THR A 669 -50.82 31.34 18.67
C THR A 669 -50.72 32.85 18.83
N LEU A 670 -50.60 33.36 20.05
CA LEU A 670 -50.57 34.81 20.31
C LEU A 670 -49.30 35.47 19.75
N LEU A 671 -48.14 34.83 19.91
CA LEU A 671 -46.85 35.27 19.34
C LEU A 671 -46.91 35.26 17.81
N HIS A 672 -47.41 34.19 17.21
CA HIS A 672 -47.57 34.09 15.76
C HIS A 672 -48.47 35.20 15.20
N GLN A 673 -49.58 35.49 15.87
CA GLN A 673 -50.49 36.58 15.49
C GLN A 673 -49.82 37.95 15.58
N ALA A 674 -48.97 38.17 16.59
CA ALA A 674 -48.23 39.43 16.73
C ALA A 674 -47.16 39.61 15.63
N ASP A 675 -46.44 38.55 15.27
CA ASP A 675 -45.50 38.55 14.13
C ASP A 675 -46.19 38.84 12.79
N ILE A 676 -47.36 38.25 12.59
CA ILE A 676 -48.20 38.50 11.43
C ILE A 676 -48.58 39.99 11.34
N ALA A 677 -48.97 40.59 12.47
CA ALA A 677 -49.31 42.00 12.55
C ALA A 677 -48.09 42.90 12.31
N LEU A 678 -46.91 42.51 12.79
CA LEU A 678 -45.66 43.23 12.55
C LEU A 678 -45.31 43.26 11.06
N TYR A 679 -45.44 42.11 10.40
CA TYR A 679 -45.25 42.03 8.95
C TYR A 679 -46.24 42.91 8.18
N ALA A 680 -47.50 42.96 8.61
CA ALA A 680 -48.50 43.87 8.06
C ALA A 680 -48.15 45.36 8.29
N ALA A 681 -47.51 45.68 9.42
CA ALA A 681 -47.02 47.04 9.69
C ALA A 681 -45.87 47.43 8.74
N LYS A 682 -44.88 46.54 8.54
CA LYS A 682 -43.75 46.75 7.62
C LYS A 682 -44.23 46.95 6.17
N SER A 683 -45.10 46.06 5.69
CA SER A 683 -45.62 46.11 4.32
C SER A 683 -46.55 47.30 4.04
N SER A 684 -47.18 47.88 5.07
CA SER A 684 -48.03 49.07 4.93
C SER A 684 -47.30 50.41 5.08
N GLY A 685 -45.98 50.40 4.83
CA GLY A 685 -45.16 51.61 4.71
C GLY A 685 -44.27 51.91 5.92
N LYS A 686 -43.96 50.90 6.74
CA LYS A 686 -43.05 50.96 7.91
C LYS A 686 -43.41 52.06 8.93
N GLY A 687 -42.70 52.12 10.05
CA GLY A 687 -42.77 53.19 11.05
C GLY A 687 -44.14 53.42 11.68
N ARG A 688 -44.88 52.34 11.90
CA ARG A 688 -46.25 52.35 12.43
C ARG A 688 -46.55 51.07 13.17
N TRP A 689 -47.66 51.03 13.89
CA TRP A 689 -48.15 49.80 14.50
C TRP A 689 -49.41 49.27 13.80
N ARG A 690 -49.66 47.97 13.90
CA ARG A 690 -50.88 47.29 13.44
C ARG A 690 -51.34 46.27 14.48
N GLN A 691 -52.65 46.16 14.65
CA GLN A 691 -53.27 45.08 15.41
C GLN A 691 -53.51 43.88 14.49
N TYR A 692 -53.24 42.68 14.99
CA TYR A 692 -53.61 41.43 14.33
C TYR A 692 -55.11 41.39 14.07
N ALA A 693 -55.45 40.94 12.88
CA ALA A 693 -56.80 40.57 12.51
C ALA A 693 -56.75 39.25 11.71
N PRO A 694 -57.77 38.39 11.81
CA PRO A 694 -57.75 37.05 11.19
C PRO A 694 -57.41 37.00 9.70
N HIS A 695 -57.67 38.08 8.96
CA HIS A 695 -57.30 38.17 7.54
C HIS A 695 -55.78 38.25 7.27
N MET A 696 -54.94 38.31 8.32
CA MET A 696 -53.47 38.46 8.21
C MET A 696 -52.69 37.12 8.25
N GLU A 697 -53.31 35.98 8.60
CA GLU A 697 -52.69 34.66 8.95
C GLU A 697 -52.02 33.85 7.81
N THR A 698 -51.43 34.54 6.84
CA THR A 698 -50.88 33.94 5.62
C THR A 698 -49.47 33.24 5.67
N PRO A 699 -48.66 33.14 6.76
CA PRO A 699 -47.24 32.74 6.68
C PRO A 699 -46.87 31.29 6.31
N SER A 700 -47.75 30.29 6.36
CA SER A 700 -47.51 28.98 5.70
C SER A 700 -47.27 29.13 4.20
N ARG A 701 -47.63 30.28 3.63
CA ARG A 701 -47.23 30.67 2.28
C ARG A 701 -45.74 30.95 2.13
N LYS A 702 -44.89 31.24 3.14
CA LYS A 702 -43.47 31.64 2.86
C LYS A 702 -42.59 30.49 2.36
N HIS A 703 -42.69 29.28 2.92
CA HIS A 703 -41.96 28.11 2.40
C HIS A 703 -42.53 27.61 1.07
N ILE A 704 -43.87 27.60 0.95
CA ILE A 704 -44.56 27.32 -0.32
C ILE A 704 -44.23 28.39 -1.36
N ALA A 705 -44.11 29.66 -0.96
CA ALA A 705 -43.75 30.77 -1.84
C ALA A 705 -42.28 30.75 -2.17
N ALA A 706 -41.38 30.35 -1.29
CA ALA A 706 -39.96 30.18 -1.64
C ALA A 706 -39.79 29.07 -2.68
N ALA A 707 -40.51 27.95 -2.54
CA ALA A 707 -40.54 26.88 -3.53
C ALA A 707 -41.20 27.32 -4.84
N ALA A 708 -42.38 27.94 -4.77
CA ALA A 708 -43.10 28.45 -5.94
C ALA A 708 -42.33 29.60 -6.63
N ARG A 709 -41.59 30.42 -5.87
CA ARG A 709 -40.72 31.49 -6.39
C ARG A 709 -39.49 30.91 -7.06
N LEU A 710 -38.88 29.87 -6.48
CA LEU A 710 -37.77 29.16 -7.13
C LEU A 710 -38.22 28.50 -8.43
N GLU A 711 -39.38 27.83 -8.41
CA GLU A 711 -39.98 27.19 -9.59
C GLU A 711 -40.36 28.25 -10.65
N ALA A 712 -40.96 29.37 -10.23
CA ALA A 712 -41.25 30.49 -11.12
C ALA A 712 -39.98 31.12 -11.69
N ALA A 713 -38.92 31.28 -10.89
CA ALA A 713 -37.65 31.85 -11.33
C ALA A 713 -36.92 30.95 -12.34
N MET A 714 -37.02 29.63 -12.17
CA MET A 714 -36.53 28.65 -13.15
C MET A 714 -37.27 28.78 -14.50
N ALA A 715 -38.56 29.14 -14.47
CA ALA A 715 -39.39 29.30 -15.68
C ALA A 715 -39.28 30.70 -16.32
N SER A 716 -39.08 31.76 -15.52
CA SER A 716 -39.12 33.17 -15.96
C SER A 716 -37.77 33.72 -16.40
N GLY A 717 -36.67 32.99 -16.16
CA GLY A 717 -35.31 33.47 -16.44
C GLY A 717 -34.74 34.40 -15.36
N ALA A 718 -35.42 34.56 -14.23
CA ALA A 718 -34.92 35.32 -13.08
C ALA A 718 -33.72 34.63 -12.37
N LEU A 719 -33.57 33.32 -12.57
CA LEU A 719 -32.41 32.58 -12.12
C LEU A 719 -31.25 32.75 -13.11
N THR A 720 -30.07 33.08 -12.62
CA THR A 720 -28.86 33.31 -13.44
C THR A 720 -27.62 32.71 -12.79
N LEU A 721 -26.54 32.59 -13.57
CA LEU A 721 -25.22 32.16 -13.09
C LEU A 721 -24.24 33.32 -13.20
N HIS A 722 -23.54 33.57 -12.10
CA HIS A 722 -22.30 34.34 -12.11
C HIS A 722 -21.11 33.39 -12.19
N TYR A 723 -20.01 33.86 -12.75
CA TYR A 723 -18.81 33.08 -12.96
C TYR A 723 -17.64 33.72 -12.23
N GLN A 724 -16.90 32.91 -11.47
CA GLN A 724 -15.67 33.36 -10.82
C GLN A 724 -14.46 32.63 -11.44
N PRO A 725 -13.40 33.35 -11.83
CA PRO A 725 -12.26 32.73 -12.49
C PRO A 725 -11.37 31.95 -11.53
N ILE A 726 -10.92 30.80 -12.03
CA ILE A 726 -9.85 29.99 -11.48
C ILE A 726 -8.63 30.20 -12.38
N VAL A 727 -7.51 30.60 -11.78
CA VAL A 727 -6.30 30.97 -12.52
C VAL A 727 -5.11 30.12 -12.12
N ASP A 728 -4.17 29.95 -13.04
CA ASP A 728 -2.82 29.49 -12.75
C ASP A 728 -2.10 30.55 -11.90
N LEU A 729 -1.65 30.15 -10.71
CA LEU A 729 -1.11 31.10 -9.74
C LEU A 729 0.19 31.74 -10.22
N VAL A 730 0.97 31.04 -11.06
CA VAL A 730 2.26 31.52 -11.56
C VAL A 730 2.05 32.51 -12.71
N THR A 731 1.27 32.10 -13.72
CA THR A 731 1.10 32.84 -14.97
C THR A 731 -0.04 33.86 -14.91
N GLY A 732 -0.98 33.72 -13.97
CA GLY A 732 -2.20 34.52 -13.86
C GLY A 732 -3.24 34.22 -14.94
N LYS A 733 -2.99 33.23 -15.82
CA LYS A 733 -3.89 32.87 -16.90
C LYS A 733 -5.09 32.08 -16.39
N PRO A 734 -6.29 32.28 -16.97
CA PRO A 734 -7.48 31.54 -16.57
C PRO A 734 -7.45 30.10 -17.06
N VAL A 735 -7.81 29.19 -16.16
CA VAL A 735 -7.91 27.74 -16.42
C VAL A 735 -9.32 27.19 -16.24
N GLY A 736 -10.19 27.93 -15.56
CA GLY A 736 -11.58 27.52 -15.36
C GLY A 736 -12.45 28.65 -14.81
N MET A 737 -13.75 28.40 -14.76
CA MET A 737 -14.75 29.29 -14.19
C MET A 737 -15.70 28.50 -13.30
N GLU A 738 -15.86 28.93 -12.04
CA GLU A 738 -16.88 28.36 -11.15
C GLU A 738 -18.22 29.04 -11.36
N ALA A 739 -19.26 28.24 -11.62
CA ALA A 739 -20.62 28.71 -11.82
C ALA A 739 -21.36 28.86 -10.47
N LEU A 740 -21.64 30.10 -10.10
CA LEU A 740 -22.24 30.50 -8.83
C LEU A 740 -23.65 31.05 -9.05
N LEU A 741 -24.63 30.41 -8.43
CA LEU A 741 -26.03 30.74 -8.62
C LEU A 741 -26.42 32.13 -8.07
N ARG A 742 -27.24 32.87 -8.82
CA ARG A 742 -27.85 34.13 -8.40
C ARG A 742 -29.33 34.18 -8.78
N LEU A 743 -30.15 34.74 -7.89
CA LEU A 743 -31.55 35.02 -8.16
C LEU A 743 -31.72 36.54 -8.32
N HIS A 744 -32.20 36.96 -9.48
CA HIS A 744 -32.52 38.34 -9.80
C HIS A 744 -34.01 38.44 -10.12
N ASP A 745 -34.79 38.69 -9.09
CA ASP A 745 -36.21 39.03 -9.20
C ASP A 745 -36.51 40.23 -8.30
N ASP A 746 -37.73 40.76 -8.41
CA ASP A 746 -38.18 41.92 -7.63
C ASP A 746 -38.51 41.57 -6.16
N GLY A 747 -38.12 40.38 -5.68
CA GLY A 747 -38.39 39.89 -4.33
C GLY A 747 -37.20 40.03 -3.37
N GLU A 748 -37.41 39.66 -2.10
CA GLU A 748 -36.37 39.63 -1.06
C GLU A 748 -35.14 38.80 -1.50
N PRO A 749 -33.89 39.30 -1.35
CA PRO A 749 -32.70 38.57 -1.79
C PRO A 749 -32.63 37.15 -1.22
N MET A 750 -32.52 36.15 -2.09
CA MET A 750 -32.36 34.75 -1.70
C MET A 750 -30.90 34.30 -1.90
N SER A 751 -30.26 33.81 -0.85
CA SER A 751 -28.91 33.27 -0.90
C SER A 751 -28.87 31.87 -1.54
N PRO A 752 -27.73 31.42 -2.11
CA PRO A 752 -27.59 30.06 -2.64
C PRO A 752 -27.97 28.95 -1.64
N PRO A 753 -27.56 29.00 -0.35
CA PRO A 753 -28.01 28.00 0.63
C PRO A 753 -29.54 27.99 0.84
N GLN A 754 -30.20 29.15 0.80
CA GLN A 754 -31.67 29.22 0.90
C GLN A 754 -32.35 28.61 -0.33
N MET A 755 -31.81 28.84 -1.54
CA MET A 755 -32.32 28.22 -2.77
C MET A 755 -32.16 26.70 -2.75
N VAL A 756 -30.99 26.21 -2.36
CA VAL A 756 -30.73 24.76 -2.21
C VAL A 756 -31.67 24.15 -1.18
N SER A 757 -31.82 24.78 0.00
CA SER A 757 -32.74 24.32 1.04
C SER A 757 -34.20 24.31 0.57
N ALA A 758 -34.63 25.33 -0.16
CA ALA A 758 -35.98 25.38 -0.76
C ALA A 758 -36.19 24.25 -1.79
N ALA A 759 -35.18 23.95 -2.61
CA ALA A 759 -35.23 22.86 -3.58
C ALA A 759 -35.26 21.47 -2.91
N GLU A 760 -34.47 21.27 -1.85
CA GLU A 760 -34.42 20.00 -1.12
C GLU A 760 -35.69 19.71 -0.32
N GLY A 761 -36.23 20.73 0.38
CA GLY A 761 -37.44 20.61 1.19
C GLY A 761 -38.70 20.26 0.39
N ASN A 762 -38.70 20.52 -0.92
CA ASN A 762 -39.86 20.35 -1.81
C ASN A 762 -39.62 19.32 -2.94
N GLY A 763 -38.51 18.58 -2.90
CA GLY A 763 -38.21 17.55 -3.91
C GLY A 763 -37.82 18.08 -5.30
N LEU A 764 -37.58 19.38 -5.44
CA LEU A 764 -37.18 20.04 -6.69
C LEU A 764 -35.69 19.91 -7.01
N ILE A 765 -34.88 19.37 -6.10
CA ILE A 765 -33.41 19.34 -6.19
C ILE A 765 -32.86 18.73 -7.50
N GLY A 766 -33.56 17.73 -8.07
CA GLY A 766 -33.15 17.13 -9.35
C GLY A 766 -33.37 18.06 -10.55
N ALA A 767 -34.55 18.71 -10.63
CA ALA A 767 -34.87 19.65 -11.69
C ALA A 767 -34.03 20.93 -11.58
N PHE A 768 -33.82 21.41 -10.36
CA PHE A 768 -32.99 22.57 -10.06
C PHE A 768 -31.52 22.34 -10.46
N GLY A 769 -30.94 21.21 -10.06
CA GLY A 769 -29.59 20.84 -10.45
C GLY A 769 -29.41 20.67 -11.95
N GLU A 770 -30.43 20.10 -12.63
CA GLU A 770 -30.42 19.98 -14.08
C GLU A 770 -30.47 21.34 -14.78
N TRP A 771 -31.23 22.30 -14.26
CA TRP A 771 -31.25 23.67 -14.77
C TRP A 771 -29.87 24.33 -14.67
N VAL A 772 -29.22 24.23 -13.50
CA VAL A 772 -27.88 24.80 -13.27
C VAL A 772 -26.86 24.18 -14.23
N LEU A 773 -26.85 22.86 -14.36
CA LEU A 773 -25.93 22.16 -15.25
C LEU A 773 -26.16 22.53 -16.72
N ALA A 774 -27.41 22.53 -17.17
CA ALA A 774 -27.75 22.88 -18.55
C ALA A 774 -27.33 24.31 -18.88
N ARG A 775 -27.56 25.26 -17.95
CA ARG A 775 -27.16 26.66 -18.12
C ARG A 775 -25.64 26.80 -18.13
N ALA A 776 -24.92 26.18 -17.20
CA ALA A 776 -23.46 26.23 -17.12
C ALA A 776 -22.79 25.67 -18.39
N LEU A 777 -23.28 24.53 -18.92
CA LEU A 777 -22.77 23.95 -20.15
C LEU A 777 -23.10 24.81 -21.39
N THR A 778 -24.27 25.44 -21.42
CA THR A 778 -24.65 26.35 -22.50
C THR A 778 -23.75 27.60 -22.50
N ASP A 779 -23.53 28.20 -21.32
CA ASP A 779 -22.68 29.36 -21.17
C ASP A 779 -21.20 29.03 -21.47
N ARG A 780 -20.75 27.81 -21.15
CA ARG A 780 -19.41 27.31 -21.50
C ARG A 780 -19.13 27.32 -23.01
N LEU A 781 -20.14 27.14 -23.87
CA LEU A 781 -19.97 27.23 -25.33
C LEU A 781 -19.58 28.65 -25.80
N ARG A 782 -19.81 29.66 -24.96
CA ARG A 782 -19.49 31.06 -25.26
C ARG A 782 -18.05 31.44 -24.90
N PHE A 783 -17.33 30.54 -24.22
CA PHE A 783 -15.95 30.80 -23.83
C PHE A 783 -15.03 30.81 -25.08
N PRO A 784 -13.94 31.59 -25.11
CA PRO A 784 -13.12 31.74 -26.31
C PRO A 784 -12.49 30.41 -26.81
N PRO A 785 -12.54 30.11 -28.13
CA PRO A 785 -12.11 28.81 -28.67
C PRO A 785 -10.60 28.65 -28.90
N VAL A 786 -9.81 29.73 -28.90
CA VAL A 786 -8.38 29.67 -29.28
C VAL A 786 -7.51 29.54 -28.03
N GLY A 787 -6.96 28.35 -27.79
CA GLY A 787 -5.98 28.06 -26.74
C GLY A 787 -6.53 27.85 -25.33
N SER A 788 -7.84 27.93 -25.12
CA SER A 788 -8.42 27.80 -23.77
C SER A 788 -8.75 26.34 -23.45
N ASP A 789 -7.96 25.77 -22.54
CA ASP A 789 -8.36 24.55 -21.83
C ASP A 789 -9.42 24.82 -20.74
N CYS A 790 -10.07 25.99 -20.80
CA CYS A 790 -10.90 26.54 -19.74
C CYS A 790 -12.10 25.64 -19.45
N TYR A 791 -12.24 25.12 -18.24
CA TYR A 791 -13.40 24.31 -17.85
C TYR A 791 -14.47 25.17 -17.15
N VAL A 792 -15.67 24.62 -16.99
CA VAL A 792 -16.69 25.16 -16.08
C VAL A 792 -16.86 24.21 -14.91
N SER A 793 -16.86 24.73 -13.68
CA SER A 793 -17.15 23.95 -12.49
C SER A 793 -18.56 24.23 -11.95
N VAL A 794 -19.22 23.17 -11.50
CA VAL A 794 -20.60 23.20 -11.01
C VAL A 794 -20.70 22.42 -9.71
N ASN A 795 -21.22 23.08 -8.67
CA ASN A 795 -21.52 22.49 -7.38
C ASN A 795 -22.66 21.47 -7.44
N VAL A 796 -22.48 20.31 -6.77
CA VAL A 796 -23.46 19.22 -6.71
C VAL A 796 -23.76 18.84 -5.26
N THR A 797 -25.05 18.71 -4.90
CA THR A 797 -25.44 18.31 -3.55
C THR A 797 -25.49 16.80 -3.34
N ALA A 798 -25.42 16.38 -2.08
CA ALA A 798 -25.51 14.97 -1.68
C ALA A 798 -26.79 14.29 -2.18
N ARG A 799 -27.89 15.04 -2.17
CA ARG A 799 -29.20 14.52 -2.57
C ARG A 799 -29.29 14.31 -4.07
N GLN A 800 -28.59 15.11 -4.88
CA GLN A 800 -28.49 14.88 -6.33
C GLN A 800 -27.69 13.62 -6.64
N LEU A 801 -26.54 13.43 -5.99
CA LEU A 801 -25.70 12.24 -6.19
C LEU A 801 -26.41 10.92 -5.86
N ARG A 802 -27.38 10.95 -4.93
CA ARG A 802 -28.22 9.78 -4.59
C ARG A 802 -29.34 9.50 -5.57
N GLN A 803 -29.62 10.39 -6.52
CA GLN A 803 -30.67 10.16 -7.53
C GLN A 803 -30.24 9.06 -8.51
N PRO A 804 -31.03 8.00 -8.72
CA PRO A 804 -30.65 6.90 -9.61
C PRO A 804 -30.40 7.32 -11.07
N ASP A 805 -30.99 8.43 -11.50
CA ASP A 805 -30.89 8.97 -12.85
C ASP A 805 -29.84 10.08 -13.01
N PHE A 806 -29.06 10.39 -11.96
CA PHE A 806 -28.08 11.49 -11.97
C PHE A 806 -27.07 11.39 -13.12
N VAL A 807 -26.41 10.24 -13.26
CA VAL A 807 -25.43 9.99 -14.34
C VAL A 807 -26.07 10.18 -15.72
N THR A 808 -27.30 9.68 -15.89
CA THR A 808 -28.04 9.80 -17.15
C THR A 808 -28.39 11.24 -17.46
N ARG A 809 -28.74 12.06 -16.45
CA ARG A 809 -29.02 13.50 -16.62
C ARG A 809 -27.77 14.26 -17.05
N VAL A 810 -26.64 14.03 -16.38
CA VAL A 810 -25.38 14.70 -16.72
C VAL A 810 -24.98 14.38 -18.16
N ARG A 811 -24.98 13.08 -18.52
CA ARG A 811 -24.67 12.64 -19.89
C ARG A 811 -25.59 13.29 -20.92
N ARG A 812 -26.90 13.30 -20.66
CA ARG A 812 -27.88 13.93 -21.56
C ARG A 812 -27.57 15.41 -21.81
N GLN A 813 -27.11 16.16 -20.81
CA GLN A 813 -26.79 17.58 -20.99
C GLN A 813 -25.47 17.79 -21.75
N LEU A 814 -24.46 16.95 -21.52
CA LEU A 814 -23.23 16.93 -22.31
C LEU A 814 -23.53 16.60 -23.79
N ASP A 815 -24.30 15.53 -24.05
CA ASP A 815 -24.70 15.12 -25.40
C ASP A 815 -25.47 16.22 -26.14
N ARG A 816 -26.35 16.96 -25.43
CA ARG A 816 -27.16 18.03 -26.02
C ARG A 816 -26.35 19.28 -26.35
N THR A 817 -25.35 19.61 -25.54
CA THR A 817 -24.53 20.82 -25.73
C THR A 817 -23.30 20.57 -26.59
N GLY A 818 -22.87 19.30 -26.72
CA GLY A 818 -21.64 18.93 -27.42
C GLY A 818 -20.37 19.34 -26.67
N VAL A 819 -20.48 19.74 -25.40
CA VAL A 819 -19.33 20.07 -24.56
C VAL A 819 -18.57 18.78 -24.23
N GLU A 820 -17.26 18.79 -24.47
CA GLU A 820 -16.40 17.66 -24.11
C GLU A 820 -16.44 17.42 -22.59
N PRO A 821 -16.58 16.16 -22.12
CA PRO A 821 -16.69 15.85 -20.69
C PRO A 821 -15.56 16.44 -19.83
N GLN A 822 -14.34 16.52 -20.36
CA GLN A 822 -13.16 17.09 -19.68
C GLN A 822 -13.29 18.58 -19.38
N ARG A 823 -14.26 19.28 -20.01
CA ARG A 823 -14.53 20.70 -19.78
C ARG A 823 -15.56 20.93 -18.66
N LEU A 824 -16.08 19.86 -18.06
CA LEU A 824 -16.98 19.92 -16.91
C LEU A 824 -16.26 19.40 -15.67
N VAL A 825 -16.25 20.22 -14.61
CA VAL A 825 -15.83 19.83 -13.27
C VAL A 825 -17.07 19.79 -12.38
N LEU A 826 -17.30 18.67 -11.70
CA LEU A 826 -18.34 18.57 -10.67
C LEU A 826 -17.70 18.73 -9.29
N GLU A 827 -18.17 19.72 -8.53
CA GLU A 827 -17.68 20.02 -7.20
C GLU A 827 -18.58 19.38 -6.14
N VAL A 828 -17.96 18.64 -5.23
CA VAL A 828 -18.63 17.88 -4.17
C VAL A 828 -18.02 18.30 -2.83
N SER A 829 -18.81 18.90 -1.94
CA SER A 829 -18.33 19.36 -0.62
C SER A 829 -17.73 18.22 0.22
N GLU A 830 -16.67 18.48 0.98
CA GLU A 830 -16.06 17.53 1.91
C GLU A 830 -17.04 17.05 2.99
N ASN A 831 -17.96 17.92 3.41
CA ASN A 831 -18.92 17.63 4.47
C ASN A 831 -20.11 16.79 4.00
N LEU A 832 -20.04 16.23 2.79
CA LEU A 832 -21.09 15.37 2.26
C LEU A 832 -21.18 14.08 3.08
N PRO A 833 -22.31 13.79 3.74
CA PRO A 833 -22.53 12.51 4.39
C PRO A 833 -22.76 11.45 3.30
N ILE A 834 -21.67 10.97 2.72
CA ILE A 834 -21.66 9.68 2.03
C ILE A 834 -21.57 8.64 3.13
N GLU A 835 -22.72 8.14 3.57
CA GLU A 835 -22.80 7.04 4.52
C GLU A 835 -21.95 5.88 4.00
N GLN A 836 -21.17 5.25 4.88
CA GLN A 836 -20.29 4.13 4.50
C GLN A 836 -21.07 2.95 3.88
N ASP A 837 -22.39 2.90 4.10
CA ASP A 837 -23.28 1.84 3.65
C ASP A 837 -23.99 2.11 2.29
N ASP A 838 -23.91 3.31 1.72
CA ASP A 838 -24.48 3.62 0.40
C ASP A 838 -23.39 3.83 -0.67
N PRO A 839 -23.12 2.83 -1.53
CA PRO A 839 -22.06 2.92 -2.54
C PRO A 839 -22.47 3.77 -3.76
N ARG A 840 -23.75 4.16 -3.90
CA ARG A 840 -24.27 4.80 -5.14
C ARG A 840 -23.60 6.13 -5.48
N PRO A 841 -23.35 7.06 -4.54
CA PRO A 841 -22.70 8.34 -4.87
C PRO A 841 -21.33 8.14 -5.51
N TRP A 842 -20.50 7.25 -4.96
CA TRP A 842 -19.17 6.94 -5.52
C TRP A 842 -19.25 6.24 -6.87
N ASP A 843 -20.14 5.26 -7.03
CA ASP A 843 -20.36 4.59 -8.32
C ASP A 843 -20.83 5.57 -9.42
N HIS A 844 -21.65 6.57 -9.07
CA HIS A 844 -22.05 7.63 -9.99
C HIS A 844 -20.88 8.53 -10.40
N LEU A 845 -20.04 8.94 -9.44
CA LEU A 845 -18.85 9.75 -9.70
C LEU A 845 -17.83 8.97 -10.54
N ASP A 846 -17.59 7.69 -10.24
CA ASP A 846 -16.70 6.81 -11.01
C ASP A 846 -17.17 6.65 -12.47
N LYS A 847 -18.48 6.46 -12.69
CA LYS A 847 -19.07 6.37 -14.04
C LYS A 847 -18.89 7.66 -14.84
N LEU A 848 -19.00 8.81 -14.20
CA LEU A 848 -18.81 10.12 -14.85
C LEU A 848 -17.32 10.39 -15.11
N ALA A 849 -16.45 10.05 -14.16
CA ALA A 849 -15.00 10.15 -14.32
C ALA A 849 -14.48 9.26 -15.47
N ALA A 850 -15.01 8.04 -15.60
CA ALA A 850 -14.70 7.16 -16.73
C ALA A 850 -15.14 7.72 -18.10
N GLN A 851 -16.05 8.69 -18.12
CA GLN A 851 -16.47 9.41 -19.33
C GLN A 851 -15.65 10.68 -19.58
N GLY A 852 -14.73 11.02 -18.66
CA GLY A 852 -13.85 12.18 -18.77
C GLY A 852 -14.30 13.40 -17.96
N VAL A 853 -15.41 13.33 -17.22
CA VAL A 853 -15.83 14.42 -16.31
C VAL A 853 -14.85 14.50 -15.14
N CYS A 854 -14.39 15.69 -14.80
CA CYS A 854 -13.48 15.87 -13.67
C CYS A 854 -14.27 16.04 -12.35
N ILE A 855 -13.79 15.41 -11.28
CA ILE A 855 -14.43 15.47 -9.96
C ILE A 855 -13.53 16.22 -9.00
N ALA A 856 -14.09 17.27 -8.39
CA ALA A 856 -13.42 18.10 -7.41
C ALA A 856 -14.04 17.91 -6.02
N ILE A 857 -13.20 17.76 -5.00
CA ILE A 857 -13.63 17.86 -3.60
C ILE A 857 -13.53 19.31 -3.16
N ASP A 858 -14.64 19.86 -2.69
CA ASP A 858 -14.79 21.24 -2.26
C ASP A 858 -14.72 21.39 -0.73
N ASP A 859 -14.47 22.61 -0.23
CA ASP A 859 -14.33 22.93 1.20
C ASP A 859 -13.26 22.08 1.96
N TYR A 860 -12.21 21.63 1.29
CA TYR A 860 -11.26 20.67 1.88
C TYR A 860 -10.53 21.23 3.10
N GLY A 861 -10.62 20.49 4.22
CA GLY A 861 -10.03 20.78 5.52
C GLY A 861 -11.00 21.40 6.53
N THR A 862 -12.30 21.39 6.23
CA THR A 862 -13.38 21.82 7.14
C THR A 862 -14.09 20.65 7.83
N GLY A 863 -13.87 19.40 7.37
CA GLY A 863 -14.49 18.17 7.88
C GLY A 863 -13.55 17.15 8.54
N TYR A 864 -14.13 16.06 9.06
CA TYR A 864 -13.42 14.98 9.78
C TYR A 864 -12.88 13.85 8.87
N ALA A 865 -13.15 13.84 7.56
CA ALA A 865 -12.95 12.69 6.66
C ALA A 865 -11.84 12.88 5.57
N SER A 866 -10.95 13.86 5.73
CA SER A 866 -10.10 14.44 4.68
C SER A 866 -9.12 13.50 3.94
N LEU A 867 -8.80 12.30 4.44
CA LEU A 867 -7.88 11.37 3.76
C LEU A 867 -8.58 10.23 3.03
N GLY A 868 -9.80 9.86 3.42
CA GLY A 868 -10.51 8.73 2.82
C GLY A 868 -10.95 9.01 1.37
N TYR A 869 -11.35 10.25 1.08
CA TYR A 869 -11.80 10.66 -0.25
C TYR A 869 -10.66 10.80 -1.25
N LEU A 870 -9.45 11.12 -0.79
CA LEU A 870 -8.26 11.19 -1.66
C LEU A 870 -7.79 9.82 -2.17
N GLN A 871 -8.31 8.72 -1.62
CA GLN A 871 -8.07 7.36 -2.12
C GLN A 871 -8.99 6.98 -3.27
N GLN A 872 -10.04 7.77 -3.54
CA GLN A 872 -11.03 7.45 -4.56
C GLN A 872 -10.46 7.74 -5.96
N PRO A 873 -10.44 6.74 -6.87
CA PRO A 873 -9.84 6.91 -8.20
C PRO A 873 -10.49 8.00 -9.07
N SER A 874 -11.75 8.34 -8.82
CA SER A 874 -12.50 9.35 -9.58
C SER A 874 -12.16 10.80 -9.21
N VAL A 875 -11.54 11.04 -8.05
CA VAL A 875 -11.20 12.39 -7.58
C VAL A 875 -9.93 12.87 -8.30
N SER A 876 -10.06 13.95 -9.06
CA SER A 876 -8.93 14.55 -9.81
C SER A 876 -8.50 15.90 -9.27
N ILE A 877 -9.38 16.60 -8.52
CA ILE A 877 -9.17 17.95 -8.03
C ILE A 877 -9.53 18.06 -6.54
N VAL A 878 -8.79 18.87 -5.79
CA VAL A 878 -9.10 19.27 -4.41
C VAL A 878 -9.06 20.79 -4.30
N LYS A 879 -10.16 21.40 -3.84
CA LYS A 879 -10.26 22.84 -3.53
C LYS A 879 -9.99 23.04 -2.04
N MET A 880 -8.87 23.67 -1.71
CA MET A 880 -8.49 24.03 -0.34
C MET A 880 -9.31 25.23 0.13
N ASP A 881 -10.06 25.06 1.21
CA ASP A 881 -10.95 26.11 1.72
C ASP A 881 -10.21 27.38 2.13
N ARG A 882 -10.87 28.52 2.00
CA ARG A 882 -10.35 29.84 2.39
C ARG A 882 -9.94 29.94 3.86
N ILE A 883 -10.41 29.06 4.75
CA ILE A 883 -10.02 29.05 6.18
C ILE A 883 -8.50 28.92 6.36
N PHE A 884 -7.80 28.23 5.45
CA PHE A 884 -6.34 28.13 5.48
C PHE A 884 -5.64 29.45 5.17
N LEU A 885 -6.30 30.35 4.41
CA LEU A 885 -5.75 31.62 3.95
C LEU A 885 -6.19 32.84 4.77
N ARG A 886 -7.23 32.72 5.61
CA ARG A 886 -7.71 33.82 6.49
C ARG A 886 -6.65 34.36 7.45
N SER A 887 -5.69 33.52 7.86
CA SER A 887 -4.62 33.92 8.78
C SER A 887 -3.33 33.13 8.50
N LEU A 888 -2.37 33.77 7.83
CA LEU A 888 -1.09 33.17 7.39
C LEU A 888 -0.07 32.99 8.53
N THR A 889 -0.50 32.41 9.66
CA THR A 889 0.39 32.07 10.78
C THR A 889 1.42 31.02 10.37
N PRO A 890 2.57 30.88 11.08
CA PRO A 890 3.56 29.83 10.79
C PRO A 890 2.97 28.41 10.81
N ARG A 891 1.90 28.18 11.59
CA ARG A 891 1.18 26.90 11.61
C ARG A 891 0.35 26.71 10.34
N ALA A 892 -0.40 27.73 9.92
CA ALA A 892 -1.19 27.69 8.68
C ALA A 892 -0.29 27.47 7.46
N GLN A 893 0.86 28.14 7.38
CA GLN A 893 1.85 27.94 6.31
C GLN A 893 2.33 26.49 6.23
N ARG A 894 2.71 25.88 7.37
CA ARG A 894 3.11 24.45 7.40
C ARG A 894 1.99 23.51 6.99
N LEU A 895 0.74 23.82 7.33
CA LEU A 895 -0.43 23.03 6.91
C LEU A 895 -0.63 23.13 5.40
N ILE A 896 -0.57 24.33 4.82
CA ILE A 896 -0.64 24.55 3.37
C ILE A 896 0.43 23.70 2.67
N HIS A 897 1.71 23.82 3.07
CA HIS A 897 2.78 23.00 2.51
C HIS A 897 2.54 21.49 2.64
N GLY A 898 2.04 21.02 3.79
CA GLY A 898 1.75 19.61 4.02
C GLY A 898 0.64 19.06 3.13
N VAL A 899 -0.47 19.80 3.01
CA VAL A 899 -1.61 19.41 2.18
C VAL A 899 -1.25 19.44 0.70
N THR A 900 -0.58 20.51 0.25
CA THR A 900 -0.11 20.63 -1.14
C THR A 900 0.88 19.52 -1.50
N ALA A 901 1.85 19.23 -0.63
CA ALA A 901 2.80 18.13 -0.86
C ALA A 901 2.11 16.75 -0.92
N THR A 902 1.03 16.56 -0.16
CA THR A 902 0.25 15.33 -0.20
C THR A 902 -0.46 15.18 -1.54
N CYS A 903 -1.18 16.21 -2.00
CA CYS A 903 -1.88 16.22 -3.29
C CYS A 903 -0.93 15.95 -4.46
N LEU A 904 0.24 16.62 -4.46
CA LEU A 904 1.27 16.42 -5.48
C LEU A 904 1.77 14.97 -5.55
N ARG A 905 1.96 14.30 -4.41
CA ARG A 905 2.48 12.93 -4.36
C ARG A 905 1.49 11.88 -4.85
N ILE A 906 0.21 12.13 -4.69
CA ILE A 906 -0.87 11.22 -5.14
C ILE A 906 -1.38 11.55 -6.54
N GLY A 907 -0.89 12.64 -7.16
CA GLY A 907 -1.28 13.04 -8.50
C GLY A 907 -2.63 13.75 -8.59
N ILE A 908 -3.09 14.37 -7.50
CA ILE A 908 -4.33 15.16 -7.47
C ILE A 908 -4.00 16.64 -7.65
N THR A 909 -4.78 17.31 -8.50
CA THR A 909 -4.64 18.75 -8.76
C THR A 909 -5.22 19.55 -7.61
N GLN A 910 -4.51 20.58 -7.14
CA GLN A 910 -5.00 21.44 -6.05
C GLN A 910 -5.40 22.83 -6.56
N ILE A 911 -6.51 23.34 -6.05
CA ILE A 911 -6.98 24.72 -6.25
C ILE A 911 -7.09 25.36 -4.86
N ALA A 912 -6.58 26.56 -4.66
CA ALA A 912 -6.74 27.29 -3.39
C ALA A 912 -7.85 28.34 -3.49
N GLU A 913 -8.79 28.34 -2.54
CA GLU A 913 -9.89 29.29 -2.50
C GLU A 913 -9.65 30.47 -1.56
N GLY A 914 -10.32 31.59 -1.84
CA GLY A 914 -10.21 32.78 -0.99
C GLY A 914 -8.84 33.46 -1.07
N VAL A 915 -8.19 33.39 -2.23
CA VAL A 915 -6.94 34.14 -2.47
C VAL A 915 -7.29 35.62 -2.62
N GLU A 916 -7.12 36.38 -1.54
CA GLU A 916 -7.47 37.81 -1.48
C GLU A 916 -6.24 38.74 -1.44
N THR A 917 -5.05 38.20 -1.16
CA THR A 917 -3.82 38.99 -1.02
C THR A 917 -2.67 38.41 -1.84
N GLU A 918 -1.77 39.26 -2.34
CA GLU A 918 -0.57 38.82 -3.06
C GLU A 918 0.35 37.97 -2.16
N GLN A 919 0.35 38.24 -0.85
CA GLN A 919 1.07 37.43 0.13
C GLN A 919 0.56 35.98 0.17
N ALA A 920 -0.76 35.78 0.16
CA ALA A 920 -1.34 34.45 0.11
C ALA A 920 -1.02 33.75 -1.22
N ARG A 921 -1.06 34.47 -2.35
CA ARG A 921 -0.67 33.95 -3.67
C ARG A 921 0.78 33.47 -3.68
N GLN A 922 1.72 34.29 -3.19
CA GLN A 922 3.14 33.94 -3.17
C GLN A 922 3.42 32.70 -2.31
N LEU A 923 2.80 32.59 -1.14
CA LEU A 923 2.91 31.41 -0.28
C LEU A 923 2.43 30.13 -0.99
N LEU A 924 1.31 30.21 -1.71
CA LEU A 924 0.75 29.07 -2.43
C LEU A 924 1.66 28.63 -3.59
N ILE A 925 2.27 29.58 -4.30
CA ILE A 925 3.27 29.30 -5.34
C ILE A 925 4.48 28.58 -4.73
N GLU A 926 4.99 29.07 -3.59
CA GLU A 926 6.11 28.45 -2.87
C GLU A 926 5.77 27.05 -2.34
N ALA A 927 4.51 26.81 -1.99
CA ALA A 927 4.03 25.50 -1.59
C ALA A 927 3.87 24.52 -2.76
N GLY A 928 3.88 25.00 -4.00
CA GLY A 928 3.66 24.21 -5.21
C GLY A 928 2.17 24.02 -5.56
N CYS A 929 1.29 24.91 -5.08
CA CYS A 929 -0.12 24.92 -5.46
C CYS A 929 -0.25 25.50 -6.88
N PRO A 930 -0.84 24.78 -7.85
CA PRO A 930 -0.87 25.22 -9.24
C PRO A 930 -1.91 26.31 -9.50
N TYR A 931 -3.09 26.20 -8.87
CA TYR A 931 -4.25 27.02 -9.21
C TYR A 931 -4.86 27.71 -8.00
N GLY A 932 -5.54 28.83 -8.22
CA GLY A 932 -6.29 29.49 -7.16
C GLY A 932 -7.42 30.39 -7.66
N GLN A 933 -8.27 30.75 -6.71
CA GLN A 933 -9.50 31.49 -6.92
C GLN A 933 -9.72 32.44 -5.74
N GLY A 934 -10.19 33.65 -6.03
CA GLY A 934 -10.46 34.64 -4.99
C GLY A 934 -10.55 36.06 -5.53
N TYR A 935 -10.83 37.00 -4.63
CA TYR A 935 -11.07 38.40 -4.99
C TYR A 935 -9.81 39.16 -5.42
N LEU A 936 -8.62 38.58 -5.22
CA LEU A 936 -7.39 39.10 -5.82
C LEU A 936 -7.49 39.14 -7.35
N PHE A 937 -8.16 38.16 -7.95
CA PHE A 937 -8.28 38.02 -9.40
C PHE A 937 -9.57 38.67 -9.92
N ALA A 938 -10.72 38.19 -9.45
CA ALA A 938 -12.01 38.80 -9.74
C ALA A 938 -13.11 38.33 -8.77
N ARG A 939 -14.15 39.16 -8.65
CA ARG A 939 -15.41 38.78 -7.98
C ARG A 939 -16.31 37.98 -8.95
N PRO A 940 -17.26 37.18 -8.47
CA PRO A 940 -18.23 36.50 -9.32
C PRO A 940 -19.01 37.49 -10.20
N MET A 941 -18.99 37.30 -11.51
CA MET A 941 -19.53 38.26 -12.48
C MET A 941 -20.53 37.60 -13.46
N PRO A 942 -21.49 38.33 -14.03
CA PRO A 942 -22.35 37.81 -15.09
C PRO A 942 -21.56 37.25 -16.28
N ILE A 943 -22.18 36.38 -17.07
CA ILE A 943 -21.53 35.69 -18.19
C ILE A 943 -20.91 36.66 -19.22
N ASP A 944 -21.53 37.80 -19.50
CA ASP A 944 -21.02 38.74 -20.50
C ASP A 944 -19.70 39.38 -20.02
N ASP A 945 -19.67 39.81 -18.77
CA ASP A 945 -18.47 40.32 -18.10
C ASP A 945 -17.40 39.22 -17.99
N ALA A 946 -17.79 37.97 -17.71
CA ALA A 946 -16.87 36.84 -17.62
C ALA A 946 -16.19 36.53 -18.96
N ILE A 947 -16.91 36.66 -20.09
CA ILE A 947 -16.35 36.49 -21.42
C ILE A 947 -15.36 37.62 -21.74
N GLU A 948 -15.70 38.86 -21.40
CA GLU A 948 -14.79 40.00 -21.58
C GLU A 948 -13.53 39.83 -20.75
N TRP A 949 -13.69 39.44 -19.49
CA TRP A 949 -12.58 39.16 -18.59
C TRP A 949 -11.69 38.01 -19.12
N LEU A 950 -12.28 36.90 -19.61
CA LEU A 950 -11.52 35.81 -20.25
C LEU A 950 -10.70 36.30 -21.46
N ARG A 951 -11.30 37.12 -22.33
CA ARG A 951 -10.60 37.65 -23.51
C ARG A 951 -9.44 38.58 -23.15
N ALA A 952 -9.54 39.30 -22.03
CA ALA A 952 -8.49 40.19 -21.57
C ALA A 952 -7.30 39.46 -20.91
N HIS A 953 -7.49 38.21 -20.45
CA HIS A 953 -6.50 37.49 -19.64
C HIS A 953 -5.98 36.17 -20.26
N LEU A 954 -6.47 35.78 -21.45
CA LEU A 954 -5.93 34.67 -22.26
C LEU A 954 -4.74 35.13 -23.11
#